data_AF-A0A945A0H4-F1
#
_entry.id   AF-A0A945A0H4-F1
#
_cell.length_a   1.000
_cell.length_b   1.000
_cell.length_c   1.000
_cell.angle_alpha   90.00
_cell.angle_beta   90.00
_cell.angle_gamma   90.00
#
_symmetry.space_group_name_H-M   'P 1'
#
loop_
_entity.id
_entity.type
_entity.pdbx_description
1 polymer ?
#
loop_
_entity_poly.entity_id
_entity_poly.type
_entity_poly.pdbx_seq_one_letter_code
_entity_poly.pdbx_strand_id
1 'polypeptide(L)'
;MRLRTIFVLTGFAILCVSPIAQASVSTDSLEGYWKLDDGSGTSAIDSSGHSRTGTLTNTPTWAVPSSPTITFTDPYGLSFNKASSEYVNIGSTATSGAFPRTYSVWINTSDAVGSTYRTFLSEGNSGSANPSVHLQLVEDSDATCTTDDSFKAYISDDANNNAQLCSSTAFNDGAWHHIALVSSAGNSHELFVDGTSVDTDTTSLGATTFNSVVIGALQKNGLDQYYDGQVDDVRIYTRALSDSEISVLAGGNHTAATWDGSTDTDWETDANWDIGSVPDPFNHIFIPDTLSGPVLGERASGASLTIEANGFTGSYVDLHGFDFELVEGGELHGGGTLRLLGSESMNIANLGTASTGSVLYYGTGSYTGLAAGDSYNDLFINDGLLGYWNFDALEGSYLPDSSGYDRDATRVDSPNDPSISSTTAPTDYFNRYSMEFDGNDYITLGDVTFLDGLSEFSVSAWYHVPDTSGQYAIAAKWVDGSLGNARNFLIDVSGGNLRGFGPGTSSVTSSTSTTANQWHHVTFVKTSTTQLLYHDGFLADSDANANSVTNNTEPLLIGAKTDSDTVSAYLDGFIDDVRIYDRPLRAEEVSALSAGHMPATASGTFTLDANLAIANNLILASGDLDVSGTDYAVTASGSWLNYGGQFSPQSGTVTLEGSGDSDEEIRSGGQAFNNLTFTNSSTWTLRDLLDVDGVITLSSATIDASTDSYSIHAHDFDQASGTVTPRSGLVVLNGSSNVTFTFTSTLNELQIEDPTEDGLVGYWKLDECQGNSVIDSSGTGNDGTLAGTAGPPAWSGSGLPTAISFDNPCALNFDAEDRVVEIPDDNTLDLGDEFTLSGWAKFDDFDETYMFLISKDGATNSDDTYAFGARLQKLYVAINDGSWAEYSANTTLVANVWYHLAGVRNADDTLDLYVDGVLDGTFTSVKSPKNVSTPVTLGQRDQAALELDGTIDDLRIYNRSLTPIEVRRLANGQYANGALSTATFTLGGNLDLDTMTILSGVAGAASRTLDVSGDWNNYAGSGSFTEGTSTVDFDGSSTQNVRGSTEFYNLEASTTSTQTINFGSGTTQFISNLLTLTGQASNLLTLAPLTTAIEWLIDLGASATQSISYLSVSYSDASEGEEIDASDGTSTDGGNTTNWNFGSSTTSTSGNGGWRSNKQAISKSQGGSEVGTRFSSIEAPTLAAVGIADDVTEGTKNFIGGILDPSMRTYIVEDPSRRVKEVLML
;
A
#
# COMPACT_ATOMS: atom_id res chain seq x y z
N MET A 1 -23.70 -37.79 48.07
CA MET A 1 -24.25 -38.11 49.42
C MET A 1 -25.39 -37.13 49.72
N ARG A 2 -26.35 -37.47 50.59
CA ARG A 2 -27.56 -36.66 50.92
C ARG A 2 -27.24 -35.24 51.44
N LEU A 3 -28.13 -34.22 51.48
CA LEU A 3 -29.41 -33.85 50.80
C LEU A 3 -29.94 -32.54 51.50
N ARG A 4 -30.76 -31.71 50.81
CA ARG A 4 -31.60 -30.58 51.33
C ARG A 4 -30.88 -29.23 51.49
N THR A 5 -31.50 -28.07 51.22
CA THR A 5 -32.93 -27.72 51.42
C THR A 5 -33.57 -26.90 50.28
N ILE A 6 -34.89 -27.07 50.13
CA ILE A 6 -35.80 -26.42 49.16
C ILE A 6 -36.39 -25.14 49.78
N PHE A 7 -36.63 -24.10 48.98
CA PHE A 7 -37.81 -23.24 49.15
C PHE A 7 -38.46 -22.89 47.80
N VAL A 8 -39.78 -22.70 47.80
CA VAL A 8 -40.66 -22.64 46.62
C VAL A 8 -41.76 -21.60 46.82
N LEU A 9 -42.05 -20.84 45.75
CA LEU A 9 -43.22 -19.99 45.46
C LEU A 9 -43.63 -18.87 46.44
N THR A 10 -43.57 -17.63 45.96
CA THR A 10 -44.70 -16.73 45.59
C THR A 10 -44.12 -15.30 45.45
N GLY A 11 -44.49 -14.46 44.50
CA GLY A 11 -45.48 -14.55 43.42
C GLY A 11 -46.03 -13.15 43.15
N PHE A 12 -45.66 -12.53 42.03
CA PHE A 12 -46.25 -11.26 41.58
C PHE A 12 -46.46 -11.33 40.07
N ALA A 13 -47.72 -11.21 39.66
CA ALA A 13 -48.06 -10.88 38.29
C ALA A 13 -48.09 -9.36 38.18
N ILE A 14 -47.40 -8.80 37.18
CA ILE A 14 -47.65 -7.44 36.70
C ILE A 14 -48.35 -7.62 35.35
N LEU A 15 -49.52 -6.97 35.23
CA LEU A 15 -50.32 -7.00 34.01
C LEU A 15 -49.57 -6.33 32.86
N CYS A 16 -49.82 -6.80 31.65
CA CYS A 16 -49.50 -6.04 30.44
C CYS A 16 -50.15 -4.66 30.53
N VAL A 17 -49.33 -3.62 30.44
CA VAL A 17 -49.75 -2.30 29.96
C VAL A 17 -48.95 -2.10 28.68
N SER A 18 -49.64 -1.93 27.55
CA SER A 18 -48.99 -1.58 26.30
C SER A 18 -48.22 -0.27 26.47
N PRO A 19 -47.00 -0.11 25.93
CA PRO A 19 -46.46 1.23 25.73
C PRO A 19 -47.48 1.99 24.87
N ILE A 20 -47.90 3.15 25.37
CA ILE A 20 -48.73 4.09 24.62
C ILE A 20 -47.86 4.63 23.50
N ALA A 21 -48.40 4.72 22.28
CA ALA A 21 -47.69 5.30 21.15
C ALA A 21 -47.26 6.72 21.51
N GLN A 22 -45.95 6.92 21.63
CA GLN A 22 -45.33 8.24 21.71
C GLN A 22 -45.35 8.78 20.28
N ALA A 23 -45.99 9.94 20.09
CA ALA A 23 -46.03 10.57 18.77
C ALA A 23 -44.64 11.14 18.45
N SER A 24 -44.27 11.04 17.18
CA SER A 24 -43.04 11.60 16.63
C SER A 24 -42.94 13.10 16.93
N VAL A 25 -41.73 13.52 17.28
CA VAL A 25 -41.27 14.89 17.09
C VAL A 25 -40.91 15.07 15.58
N SER A 26 -40.63 16.28 15.11
CA SER A 26 -40.02 16.52 13.79
C SER A 26 -39.25 17.85 13.74
N THR A 27 -38.24 18.01 12.86
CA THR A 27 -37.50 19.29 12.68
C THR A 27 -38.14 20.18 11.62
N ASP A 28 -39.15 19.66 10.92
CA ASP A 28 -40.34 20.41 10.42
C ASP A 28 -40.99 21.31 11.51
N SER A 29 -40.50 21.27 12.75
CA SER A 29 -40.87 22.15 13.84
C SER A 29 -39.88 23.20 14.35
N LEU A 30 -38.60 23.28 13.98
CA LEU A 30 -37.71 24.37 14.46
C LEU A 30 -37.80 25.59 13.51
N GLU A 31 -38.38 26.69 14.00
CA GLU A 31 -38.75 27.88 13.21
C GLU A 31 -37.76 29.05 13.36
N GLY A 32 -36.82 28.98 14.29
CA GLY A 32 -35.81 30.03 14.46
C GLY A 32 -34.94 29.74 15.66
N TYR A 33 -33.64 29.93 15.49
CA TYR A 33 -32.69 29.69 16.57
C TYR A 33 -31.52 30.68 16.51
N TRP A 34 -31.45 31.57 17.51
CA TRP A 34 -30.33 32.46 17.71
C TRP A 34 -29.61 32.07 19.00
N LYS A 35 -28.41 31.50 18.86
CA LYS A 35 -27.54 31.16 19.99
C LYS A 35 -27.20 32.41 20.81
N LEU A 36 -26.74 33.46 20.12
CA LEU A 36 -26.20 34.72 20.70
C LEU A 36 -24.75 34.61 21.23
N ASP A 37 -24.00 33.67 20.66
CA ASP A 37 -22.59 33.32 20.88
C ASP A 37 -21.59 34.03 19.94
N ASP A 38 -22.09 34.74 18.91
CA ASP A 38 -21.32 35.35 17.80
C ASP A 38 -20.11 36.20 18.24
N GLY A 39 -20.12 36.72 19.48
CA GLY A 39 -19.00 37.40 20.16
C GLY A 39 -18.54 38.74 19.57
N SER A 40 -18.94 39.08 18.35
CA SER A 40 -18.59 40.32 17.66
C SER A 40 -19.58 40.64 16.51
N GLY A 41 -19.43 41.82 15.89
CA GLY A 41 -20.25 42.20 14.74
C GLY A 41 -21.63 42.79 15.09
N THR A 42 -22.52 42.85 14.10
CA THR A 42 -23.82 43.55 14.15
C THR A 42 -25.01 42.67 13.76
N SER A 43 -24.82 41.36 13.76
CA SER A 43 -25.84 40.38 13.38
C SER A 43 -25.91 39.28 14.42
N ALA A 44 -27.10 38.72 14.63
CA ALA A 44 -27.30 37.49 15.41
C ALA A 44 -27.58 36.36 14.42
N ILE A 45 -26.69 35.37 14.32
CA ILE A 45 -26.82 34.32 13.31
C ILE A 45 -27.97 33.37 13.66
N ASP A 46 -28.68 32.89 12.63
CA ASP A 46 -29.75 31.89 12.76
C ASP A 46 -29.20 30.50 12.45
N SER A 47 -29.27 29.61 13.44
CA SER A 47 -28.81 28.22 13.37
C SER A 47 -29.93 27.23 13.01
N SER A 48 -31.17 27.69 12.75
CA SER A 48 -32.30 26.80 12.41
C SER A 48 -32.37 26.36 10.93
N GLY A 49 -31.31 26.59 10.14
CA GLY A 49 -31.30 26.36 8.68
C GLY A 49 -32.10 27.38 7.85
N HIS A 50 -33.00 28.15 8.47
CA HIS A 50 -33.95 29.02 7.75
C HIS A 50 -33.40 30.41 7.34
N SER A 51 -32.12 30.69 7.58
CA SER A 51 -31.44 31.95 7.22
C SER A 51 -32.10 33.21 7.79
N ARG A 52 -32.75 33.11 8.96
CA ARG A 52 -33.45 34.19 9.67
C ARG A 52 -32.48 35.06 10.51
N THR A 53 -31.33 35.42 9.94
CA THR A 53 -30.27 36.20 10.63
C THR A 53 -30.78 37.57 11.10
N GLY A 54 -30.66 37.84 12.40
CA GLY A 54 -31.06 39.09 13.02
C GLY A 54 -30.08 40.23 12.79
N THR A 55 -30.56 41.47 12.83
CA THR A 55 -29.72 42.69 12.83
C THR A 55 -29.79 43.42 14.17
N LEU A 56 -28.64 43.59 14.82
CA LEU A 56 -28.50 44.35 16.08
C LEU A 56 -28.78 45.84 15.82
N THR A 57 -29.79 46.40 16.49
CA THR A 57 -30.26 47.78 16.28
C THR A 57 -30.09 48.62 17.55
N ASN A 58 -29.54 49.83 17.39
CA ASN A 58 -29.09 50.73 18.47
C ASN A 58 -27.94 50.19 19.35
N THR A 59 -27.19 49.21 18.82
CA THR A 59 -25.95 48.62 19.39
C THR A 59 -26.07 47.91 20.75
N PRO A 60 -26.89 46.83 20.87
CA PRO A 60 -26.65 45.77 21.85
C PRO A 60 -25.20 45.29 21.80
N THR A 61 -24.66 44.79 22.91
CA THR A 61 -23.24 44.40 23.02
C THR A 61 -23.05 42.98 23.51
N TRP A 62 -22.25 42.20 22.80
CA TRP A 62 -21.75 40.89 23.24
C TRP A 62 -21.02 41.02 24.57
N ALA A 63 -21.39 40.19 25.55
CA ALA A 63 -20.83 40.22 26.89
C ALA A 63 -20.76 38.81 27.47
N VAL A 64 -19.65 38.50 28.16
CA VAL A 64 -19.50 37.20 28.85
C VAL A 64 -20.57 37.06 29.94
N PRO A 65 -21.34 35.97 29.99
CA PRO A 65 -22.38 35.74 31.00
C PRO A 65 -21.86 35.79 32.45
N SER A 66 -22.59 36.46 33.35
CA SER A 66 -22.21 36.56 34.77
C SER A 66 -22.56 35.33 35.63
N SER A 67 -21.78 34.24 35.43
CA SER A 67 -21.45 33.09 36.33
C SER A 67 -22.11 33.02 37.74
N PRO A 68 -22.63 31.85 38.25
CA PRO A 68 -21.75 30.70 38.53
C PRO A 68 -22.33 29.25 38.61
N THR A 69 -23.58 28.94 38.24
CA THR A 69 -24.22 27.63 38.56
C THR A 69 -24.76 26.82 37.39
N ILE A 70 -24.59 27.28 36.15
CA ILE A 70 -25.06 26.60 34.94
C ILE A 70 -23.84 26.41 34.05
N THR A 71 -23.63 25.20 33.53
CA THR A 71 -22.54 24.90 32.59
C THR A 71 -22.97 25.27 31.17
N PHE A 72 -23.15 26.56 30.93
CA PHE A 72 -22.96 27.08 29.57
C PHE A 72 -21.46 26.99 29.26
N THR A 73 -21.13 26.18 28.26
CA THR A 73 -19.81 26.14 27.62
C THR A 73 -19.58 27.34 26.70
N ASP A 74 -20.63 28.12 26.45
CA ASP A 74 -20.65 29.33 25.63
C ASP A 74 -19.79 30.48 26.21
N PRO A 75 -18.91 31.11 25.41
CA PRO A 75 -18.16 32.30 25.83
C PRO A 75 -18.97 33.61 25.91
N TYR A 76 -20.14 33.75 25.28
CA TYR A 76 -20.86 35.02 25.17
C TYR A 76 -22.39 34.90 25.34
N GLY A 77 -23.03 36.04 25.61
CA GLY A 77 -24.46 36.25 25.43
C GLY A 77 -24.71 37.73 25.07
N LEU A 78 -25.90 38.08 24.57
CA LEU A 78 -26.15 39.44 24.07
C LEU A 78 -26.76 40.36 25.14
N SER A 79 -26.09 41.47 25.46
CA SER A 79 -26.56 42.47 26.42
C SER A 79 -27.33 43.61 25.74
N PHE A 80 -28.47 43.97 26.34
CA PHE A 80 -29.41 45.00 25.89
C PHE A 80 -29.56 46.07 26.96
N ASN A 81 -29.61 47.33 26.54
CA ASN A 81 -29.85 48.50 27.39
C ASN A 81 -31.12 49.25 26.97
N LYS A 82 -32.13 49.26 27.84
CA LYS A 82 -33.42 49.94 27.61
C LYS A 82 -33.28 51.45 27.35
N ALA A 83 -32.26 52.11 27.90
CA ALA A 83 -32.07 53.56 27.77
C ALA A 83 -31.59 53.96 26.37
N SER A 84 -31.01 53.03 25.61
CA SER A 84 -30.64 53.18 24.20
C SER A 84 -31.74 52.72 23.23
N SER A 85 -32.81 52.08 23.74
CA SER A 85 -33.80 51.36 22.93
C SER A 85 -33.17 50.28 22.04
N GLU A 86 -32.30 49.46 22.63
CA GLU A 86 -31.56 48.36 21.99
C GLU A 86 -32.44 47.12 21.75
N TYR A 87 -32.30 46.49 20.58
CA TYR A 87 -33.03 45.26 20.20
C TYR A 87 -32.35 44.54 19.01
N VAL A 88 -32.67 43.27 18.79
CA VAL A 88 -32.35 42.55 17.54
C VAL A 88 -33.61 42.48 16.68
N ASN A 89 -33.49 42.89 15.42
CA ASN A 89 -34.55 42.83 14.43
C ASN A 89 -34.34 41.61 13.51
N ILE A 90 -35.22 40.60 13.60
CA ILE A 90 -35.21 39.45 12.68
C ILE A 90 -35.86 39.80 11.33
N GLY A 91 -36.72 40.82 11.30
CA GLY A 91 -37.40 41.27 10.09
C GLY A 91 -38.70 40.53 9.78
N SER A 92 -39.28 40.83 8.61
CA SER A 92 -40.66 40.45 8.26
C SER A 92 -40.78 39.28 7.28
N THR A 93 -39.93 38.26 7.45
CA THR A 93 -40.07 36.96 6.80
C THR A 93 -41.10 36.16 7.59
N ALA A 94 -42.24 35.83 6.96
CA ALA A 94 -43.41 35.33 7.66
C ALA A 94 -43.13 33.99 8.37
N THR A 95 -43.37 33.96 9.68
CA THR A 95 -43.38 32.75 10.49
C THR A 95 -44.79 32.14 10.45
N SER A 96 -45.12 31.47 9.35
CA SER A 96 -46.47 30.95 9.12
C SER A 96 -46.71 29.64 9.86
N GLY A 97 -47.52 29.68 10.93
CA GLY A 97 -48.01 28.46 11.59
C GLY A 97 -49.20 28.75 12.50
N ALA A 98 -50.24 27.91 12.42
CA ALA A 98 -51.27 27.85 13.46
C ALA A 98 -50.71 27.12 14.69
N PHE A 99 -51.30 27.33 15.88
CA PHE A 99 -50.94 26.56 17.07
C PHE A 99 -51.11 25.04 16.81
N PRO A 100 -50.17 24.19 17.25
CA PRO A 100 -49.22 24.37 18.36
C PRO A 100 -47.99 25.25 18.06
N ARG A 101 -47.31 25.75 19.10
CA ARG A 101 -46.00 26.44 19.05
C ARG A 101 -45.28 26.37 20.40
N THR A 102 -43.96 26.51 20.41
CA THR A 102 -43.18 26.73 21.64
C THR A 102 -42.18 27.86 21.45
N TYR A 103 -41.99 28.67 22.48
CA TYR A 103 -40.94 29.70 22.54
C TYR A 103 -40.06 29.35 23.73
N SER A 104 -38.74 29.42 23.57
CA SER A 104 -37.73 29.13 24.60
C SER A 104 -36.66 30.21 24.56
N VAL A 105 -36.22 30.68 25.72
CA VAL A 105 -35.20 31.72 25.84
C VAL A 105 -34.55 31.69 27.22
N TRP A 106 -33.25 31.95 27.27
CA TRP A 106 -32.53 32.23 28.49
C TRP A 106 -32.36 33.73 28.70
N ILE A 107 -32.58 34.21 29.93
CA ILE A 107 -32.40 35.63 30.28
C ILE A 107 -31.67 35.81 31.60
N ASN A 108 -30.96 36.93 31.72
CA ASN A 108 -30.41 37.44 32.97
C ASN A 108 -30.74 38.92 33.13
N THR A 109 -31.28 39.32 34.29
CA THR A 109 -31.37 40.74 34.64
C THR A 109 -31.39 40.98 36.14
N SER A 110 -30.93 42.17 36.52
CA SER A 110 -31.10 42.78 37.85
C SER A 110 -31.88 44.09 37.80
N ASP A 111 -32.54 44.38 36.67
CA ASP A 111 -33.39 45.55 36.51
C ASP A 111 -34.71 45.40 37.26
N ALA A 112 -35.10 46.43 38.01
CA ALA A 112 -36.47 46.56 38.50
C ALA A 112 -37.31 47.19 37.38
N VAL A 113 -38.29 46.45 36.88
CA VAL A 113 -39.11 46.79 35.71
C VAL A 113 -39.74 48.17 35.88
N GLY A 114 -40.29 48.44 37.06
CA GLY A 114 -41.01 49.66 37.37
C GLY A 114 -42.35 49.74 36.64
N SER A 115 -42.82 50.95 36.35
CA SER A 115 -44.14 51.19 35.76
C SER A 115 -44.27 50.93 34.24
N THR A 116 -43.45 50.05 33.67
CA THR A 116 -43.53 49.64 32.25
C THR A 116 -42.77 48.32 32.04
N TYR A 117 -43.47 47.29 31.56
CA TYR A 117 -42.95 45.95 31.24
C TYR A 117 -41.60 45.94 30.48
N ARG A 118 -40.82 44.85 30.66
CA ARG A 118 -39.59 44.56 29.89
C ARG A 118 -39.79 43.31 29.04
N THR A 119 -39.82 43.42 27.72
CA THR A 119 -40.04 42.29 26.81
C THR A 119 -38.70 41.82 26.22
N PHE A 120 -38.30 40.59 26.55
CA PHE A 120 -37.05 39.98 26.07
C PHE A 120 -37.22 39.19 24.77
N LEU A 121 -38.40 38.63 24.52
CA LEU A 121 -38.76 38.01 23.24
C LEU A 121 -40.18 38.40 22.86
N SER A 122 -40.39 38.84 21.62
CA SER A 122 -41.73 38.96 21.04
C SER A 122 -41.81 38.52 19.58
N GLU A 123 -42.99 38.02 19.23
CA GLU A 123 -43.38 37.72 17.87
C GLU A 123 -44.76 38.36 17.63
N GLY A 124 -44.89 39.16 16.57
CA GLY A 124 -46.08 40.00 16.40
C GLY A 124 -46.21 40.60 15.01
N ASN A 125 -47.27 41.39 14.81
CA ASN A 125 -47.49 42.11 13.57
C ASN A 125 -47.07 43.58 13.68
N SER A 126 -46.07 43.97 12.88
CA SER A 126 -45.43 45.30 12.91
C SER A 126 -46.38 46.50 12.76
N GLY A 127 -47.55 46.30 12.14
CA GLY A 127 -48.62 47.30 11.97
C GLY A 127 -49.95 47.00 12.67
N SER A 128 -49.98 46.06 13.62
CA SER A 128 -51.20 45.69 14.37
C SER A 128 -50.91 45.43 15.84
N ALA A 129 -51.92 45.57 16.70
CA ALA A 129 -51.81 45.23 18.12
C ALA A 129 -51.99 43.72 18.40
N ASN A 130 -52.59 42.98 17.46
CA ASN A 130 -52.78 41.53 17.50
C ASN A 130 -52.62 40.94 16.08
N PRO A 131 -52.27 39.65 15.93
CA PRO A 131 -51.87 38.73 16.98
C PRO A 131 -50.49 39.10 17.51
N SER A 132 -50.19 38.66 18.73
CA SER A 132 -48.89 38.87 19.38
C SER A 132 -48.61 37.79 20.41
N VAL A 133 -47.37 37.33 20.45
CA VAL A 133 -46.74 36.59 21.55
C VAL A 133 -45.64 37.45 22.13
N HIS A 134 -45.53 37.50 23.45
CA HIS A 134 -44.39 38.12 24.11
C HIS A 134 -44.14 37.53 25.49
N LEU A 135 -42.86 37.33 25.77
CA LEU A 135 -42.31 36.91 27.06
C LEU A 135 -41.66 38.14 27.69
N GLN A 136 -42.13 38.50 28.89
CA GLN A 136 -41.81 39.78 29.52
C GLN A 136 -41.71 39.67 31.04
N LEU A 137 -41.03 40.63 31.66
CA LEU A 137 -41.09 40.87 33.09
C LEU A 137 -42.20 41.90 33.41
N VAL A 138 -42.93 41.64 34.50
CA VAL A 138 -44.16 42.32 34.92
C VAL A 138 -43.90 43.70 35.53
N GLU A 139 -44.72 44.68 35.13
CA GLU A 139 -44.70 46.04 35.67
C GLU A 139 -45.34 46.18 37.05
N ASP A 140 -44.91 47.21 37.81
CA ASP A 140 -45.44 47.55 39.13
C ASP A 140 -46.97 47.58 39.15
N SER A 141 -47.57 46.74 40.00
CA SER A 141 -49.02 46.68 40.23
C SER A 141 -49.88 46.27 39.01
N ASP A 142 -49.39 45.38 38.15
CA ASP A 142 -50.23 44.80 37.09
C ASP A 142 -51.52 44.14 37.65
N ALA A 143 -52.60 44.25 36.86
CA ALA A 143 -53.92 43.77 37.25
C ALA A 143 -54.12 42.25 37.09
N THR A 144 -53.18 41.56 36.43
CA THR A 144 -53.27 40.11 36.15
C THR A 144 -52.16 39.33 36.84
N CYS A 145 -50.89 39.68 36.61
CA CYS A 145 -49.74 39.12 37.32
C CYS A 145 -49.43 40.02 38.52
N THR A 146 -49.91 39.67 39.71
CA THR A 146 -49.85 40.58 40.88
C THR A 146 -48.50 40.60 41.61
N THR A 147 -47.48 39.95 41.07
CA THR A 147 -46.12 39.94 41.60
C THR A 147 -45.27 40.82 40.68
N ASP A 148 -44.84 41.98 41.17
CA ASP A 148 -43.91 42.87 40.46
C ASP A 148 -42.62 42.09 40.09
N ASP A 149 -42.01 42.40 38.95
CA ASP A 149 -40.79 41.74 38.42
C ASP A 149 -40.92 40.20 38.18
N SER A 150 -42.14 39.65 38.13
CA SER A 150 -42.37 38.24 37.75
C SER A 150 -42.37 38.04 36.23
N PHE A 151 -42.23 36.79 35.76
CA PHE A 151 -42.38 36.47 34.34
C PHE A 151 -43.85 36.42 33.93
N LYS A 152 -44.13 36.96 32.75
CA LYS A 152 -45.43 36.91 32.09
C LYS A 152 -45.28 36.44 30.65
N ALA A 153 -46.04 35.42 30.30
CA ALA A 153 -46.24 35.03 28.91
C ALA A 153 -47.61 35.52 28.45
N TYR A 154 -47.62 36.31 27.38
CA TYR A 154 -48.84 36.78 26.72
C TYR A 154 -48.92 36.20 25.32
N ILE A 155 -50.08 35.67 24.94
CA ILE A 155 -50.34 35.08 23.63
C ILE A 155 -51.75 35.44 23.17
N SER A 156 -51.90 35.86 21.91
CA SER A 156 -53.16 36.43 21.40
C SER A 156 -53.42 36.12 19.92
N ASP A 157 -54.70 36.02 19.56
CA ASP A 157 -55.15 35.81 18.18
C ASP A 157 -55.61 37.10 17.48
N ASP A 158 -55.88 37.02 16.17
CA ASP A 158 -56.40 38.13 15.36
C ASP A 158 -57.74 38.71 15.89
N ALA A 159 -58.50 37.94 16.67
CA ALA A 159 -59.74 38.36 17.29
C ALA A 159 -59.56 39.00 18.68
N ASN A 160 -58.32 39.17 19.15
CA ASN A 160 -57.94 39.69 20.47
C ASN A 160 -58.43 38.77 21.63
N ASN A 161 -58.69 37.49 21.37
CA ASN A 161 -58.67 36.50 22.44
C ASN A 161 -57.21 36.36 22.90
N ASN A 162 -56.98 36.21 24.20
CA ASN A 162 -55.63 36.12 24.75
C ASN A 162 -55.59 35.26 26.00
N ALA A 163 -54.50 34.51 26.17
CA ALA A 163 -54.09 33.90 27.42
C ALA A 163 -52.98 34.73 28.06
N GLN A 164 -52.95 34.78 29.39
CA GLN A 164 -51.95 35.51 30.17
C GLN A 164 -51.51 34.65 31.33
N LEU A 165 -50.27 34.17 31.26
CA LEU A 165 -49.69 33.25 32.23
C LEU A 165 -48.64 33.99 33.05
N CYS A 166 -48.61 33.75 34.36
CA CYS A 166 -47.82 34.52 35.32
C CYS A 166 -47.01 33.61 36.24
N SER A 167 -45.70 33.82 36.34
CA SER A 167 -44.96 33.25 37.48
C SER A 167 -45.37 33.96 38.78
N SER A 168 -45.34 33.23 39.89
CA SER A 168 -45.70 33.77 41.22
C SER A 168 -44.53 34.42 41.97
N THR A 169 -43.31 34.28 41.45
CA THR A 169 -42.04 34.77 41.98
C THR A 169 -41.41 35.80 41.03
N ALA A 170 -40.71 36.78 41.60
CA ALA A 170 -39.89 37.74 40.87
C ALA A 170 -38.55 37.12 40.44
N PHE A 171 -38.00 37.55 39.30
CA PHE A 171 -36.81 36.98 38.66
C PHE A 171 -35.80 38.04 38.16
N ASN A 172 -35.71 39.16 38.88
CA ASN A 172 -34.72 40.21 38.66
C ASN A 172 -33.56 40.16 39.70
N ASP A 173 -33.11 38.96 40.03
CA ASP A 173 -32.08 38.73 41.05
C ASP A 173 -30.64 38.74 40.50
N GLY A 174 -30.47 38.90 39.17
CA GLY A 174 -29.20 38.83 38.47
C GLY A 174 -28.70 37.42 38.17
N ALA A 175 -29.54 36.38 38.36
CA ALA A 175 -29.27 35.03 37.90
C ALA A 175 -29.77 34.81 36.46
N TRP A 176 -29.31 33.73 35.85
CA TRP A 176 -29.83 33.22 34.58
C TRP A 176 -31.05 32.33 34.83
N HIS A 177 -32.11 32.57 34.07
CA HIS A 177 -33.34 31.78 34.10
C HIS A 177 -33.74 31.32 32.70
N HIS A 178 -34.27 30.11 32.61
CA HIS A 178 -34.89 29.59 31.40
C HIS A 178 -36.39 29.88 31.44
N ILE A 179 -36.94 30.39 30.34
CA ILE A 179 -38.36 30.66 30.20
C ILE A 179 -38.85 30.01 28.92
N ALA A 180 -39.90 29.20 29.04
CA ALA A 180 -40.60 28.67 27.88
C ALA A 180 -42.11 28.86 27.95
N LEU A 181 -42.70 29.18 26.79
CA LEU A 181 -44.15 29.18 26.58
C LEU A 181 -44.49 28.06 25.60
N VAL A 182 -45.20 27.04 26.07
CA VAL A 182 -45.70 25.93 25.26
C VAL A 182 -47.17 26.17 24.96
N SER A 183 -47.55 26.16 23.68
CA SER A 183 -48.93 26.26 23.20
C SER A 183 -49.30 25.02 22.41
N SER A 184 -50.28 24.26 22.90
CA SER A 184 -50.71 22.99 22.32
C SER A 184 -51.87 23.14 21.34
N ALA A 185 -52.00 22.18 20.41
CA ALA A 185 -53.14 22.07 19.49
C ALA A 185 -54.51 21.96 20.21
N GLY A 186 -54.50 21.62 21.50
CA GLY A 186 -55.69 21.54 22.36
C GLY A 186 -56.18 22.88 22.93
N ASN A 187 -55.50 24.00 22.65
CA ASN A 187 -55.67 25.30 23.33
C ASN A 187 -55.21 25.31 24.81
N SER A 188 -54.38 24.37 25.24
CA SER A 188 -53.65 24.49 26.50
C SER A 188 -52.37 25.27 26.23
N HIS A 189 -52.16 26.36 26.97
CA HIS A 189 -50.95 27.16 26.99
C HIS A 189 -50.32 27.01 28.36
N GLU A 190 -49.00 26.92 28.43
CA GLU A 190 -48.29 26.60 29.66
C GLU A 190 -46.96 27.36 29.73
N LEU A 191 -46.73 28.00 30.88
CA LEU A 191 -45.52 28.76 31.15
C LEU A 191 -44.61 27.93 32.04
N PHE A 192 -43.40 27.68 31.55
CA PHE A 192 -42.33 27.02 32.28
C PHE A 192 -41.27 28.05 32.67
N VAL A 193 -40.73 27.90 33.88
CA VAL A 193 -39.54 28.61 34.35
C VAL A 193 -38.59 27.59 34.95
N ASP A 194 -37.32 27.64 34.55
CA ASP A 194 -36.26 26.71 34.97
C ASP A 194 -36.72 25.24 34.87
N GLY A 195 -37.31 24.89 33.72
CA GLY A 195 -37.76 23.53 33.39
C GLY A 195 -39.05 23.09 34.08
N THR A 196 -39.62 23.91 34.95
CA THR A 196 -40.82 23.58 35.74
C THR A 196 -42.02 24.39 35.28
N SER A 197 -43.16 23.73 35.02
CA SER A 197 -44.43 24.43 34.75
C SER A 197 -44.86 25.25 35.98
N VAL A 198 -45.09 26.55 35.79
CA VAL A 198 -45.48 27.50 36.84
C VAL A 198 -46.91 28.02 36.70
N ASP A 199 -47.50 27.98 35.50
CA ASP A 199 -48.88 28.41 35.25
C ASP A 199 -49.45 27.80 33.94
N THR A 200 -50.77 27.65 33.85
CA THR A 200 -51.46 27.03 32.71
C THR A 200 -52.79 27.74 32.40
N ASP A 201 -53.01 28.09 31.12
CA ASP A 201 -54.25 28.70 30.62
C ASP A 201 -54.88 27.80 29.54
N THR A 202 -56.21 27.75 29.47
CA THR A 202 -56.98 26.94 28.50
C THR A 202 -57.85 27.78 27.55
N THR A 203 -57.55 29.08 27.46
CA THR A 203 -58.25 30.02 26.59
C THR A 203 -58.09 29.63 25.13
N SER A 204 -59.21 29.45 24.44
CA SER A 204 -59.21 29.09 23.02
C SER A 204 -58.79 30.27 22.15
N LEU A 205 -57.76 30.05 21.33
CA LEU A 205 -57.21 31.03 20.40
C LEU A 205 -57.40 30.51 18.97
N GLY A 206 -57.78 31.41 18.05
CA GLY A 206 -57.84 31.10 16.63
C GLY A 206 -56.44 30.88 16.02
N ALA A 207 -56.41 30.33 14.81
CA ALA A 207 -55.21 30.37 13.98
C ALA A 207 -54.85 31.84 13.66
N THR A 208 -53.55 32.14 13.65
CA THR A 208 -53.02 33.51 13.48
C THR A 208 -51.85 33.51 12.49
N THR A 209 -51.34 34.68 12.11
CA THR A 209 -50.07 34.78 11.37
C THR A 209 -49.27 35.99 11.88
N PHE A 210 -48.01 35.74 12.20
CA PHE A 210 -47.05 36.75 12.65
C PHE A 210 -46.14 37.20 11.50
N ASN A 211 -45.58 38.41 11.60
CA ASN A 211 -44.74 38.99 10.55
C ASN A 211 -43.51 39.74 11.06
N SER A 212 -43.09 39.50 12.30
CA SER A 212 -41.91 40.11 12.90
C SER A 212 -41.55 39.40 14.21
N VAL A 213 -40.34 38.87 14.28
CA VAL A 213 -39.71 38.43 15.54
C VAL A 213 -38.73 39.50 16.01
N VAL A 214 -38.73 39.80 17.31
CA VAL A 214 -37.87 40.82 17.93
C VAL A 214 -37.36 40.31 19.27
N ILE A 215 -36.03 40.34 19.45
CA ILE A 215 -35.35 40.03 20.71
C ILE A 215 -35.00 41.36 21.39
N GLY A 216 -35.31 41.48 22.68
CA GLY A 216 -35.04 42.67 23.50
C GLY A 216 -36.07 43.81 23.43
N ALA A 217 -37.18 43.67 22.71
CA ALA A 217 -38.29 44.62 22.73
C ALA A 217 -39.65 43.99 22.37
N LEU A 218 -40.75 44.68 22.70
CA LEU A 218 -42.11 44.31 22.28
C LEU A 218 -42.41 44.83 20.87
N GLN A 219 -42.83 43.93 19.99
CA GLN A 219 -43.37 44.25 18.67
C GLN A 219 -44.91 44.26 18.67
N LYS A 220 -45.51 45.44 18.89
CA LYS A 220 -46.98 45.60 18.97
C LYS A 220 -47.44 46.96 18.42
N ASN A 221 -47.65 47.04 17.10
CA ASN A 221 -47.96 48.28 16.37
C ASN A 221 -46.90 49.39 16.59
N GLY A 222 -45.63 49.04 16.34
CA GLY A 222 -44.44 49.78 16.77
C GLY A 222 -43.62 48.99 17.79
N LEU A 223 -42.46 49.52 18.16
CA LEU A 223 -41.57 48.96 19.19
C LEU A 223 -41.69 49.75 20.50
N ASP A 224 -41.77 49.04 21.61
CA ASP A 224 -41.80 49.58 22.98
C ASP A 224 -41.28 48.51 23.96
N GLN A 225 -41.31 48.79 25.27
CA GLN A 225 -41.01 47.82 26.34
C GLN A 225 -39.62 47.16 26.24
N TYR A 226 -38.62 47.95 25.84
CA TYR A 226 -37.23 47.50 25.70
C TYR A 226 -36.69 46.84 26.97
N TYR A 227 -36.02 45.70 26.77
CA TYR A 227 -35.36 44.90 27.79
C TYR A 227 -34.08 45.58 28.31
N ASP A 228 -33.65 45.19 29.51
CA ASP A 228 -32.43 45.67 30.17
C ASP A 228 -31.82 44.47 30.89
N GLY A 229 -30.72 43.92 30.37
CA GLY A 229 -30.18 42.63 30.80
C GLY A 229 -29.43 41.89 29.69
N GLN A 230 -29.10 40.62 29.92
CA GLN A 230 -28.58 39.70 28.89
C GLN A 230 -29.68 38.73 28.43
N VAL A 231 -29.63 38.33 27.17
CA VAL A 231 -30.46 37.27 26.57
C VAL A 231 -29.54 36.29 25.87
N ASP A 232 -29.88 35.01 25.97
CA ASP A 232 -29.18 33.89 25.35
C ASP A 232 -30.17 32.88 24.74
N ASP A 233 -29.65 32.08 23.83
CA ASP A 233 -30.19 30.77 23.46
C ASP A 233 -31.70 30.77 23.13
N VAL A 234 -32.06 31.61 22.15
CA VAL A 234 -33.44 31.92 21.76
C VAL A 234 -33.94 30.95 20.69
N ARG A 235 -34.93 30.12 21.01
CA ARG A 235 -35.54 29.14 20.08
C ARG A 235 -37.05 29.36 19.91
N ILE A 236 -37.55 29.15 18.70
CA ILE A 236 -38.99 29.13 18.37
C ILE A 236 -39.31 27.83 17.64
N TYR A 237 -40.38 27.15 18.04
CA TYR A 237 -40.86 25.91 17.43
C TYR A 237 -42.31 26.03 16.94
N THR A 238 -42.64 25.37 15.82
CA THR A 238 -44.02 25.20 15.29
C THR A 238 -44.79 24.04 15.94
N ARG A 239 -44.22 23.40 16.97
CA ARG A 239 -44.86 22.37 17.79
C ARG A 239 -44.85 22.70 19.28
N ALA A 240 -45.61 21.93 20.05
CA ALA A 240 -45.52 21.92 21.51
C ALA A 240 -44.38 20.98 21.94
N LEU A 241 -43.42 21.48 22.71
CA LEU A 241 -42.44 20.65 23.41
C LEU A 241 -43.08 19.97 24.62
N SER A 242 -42.58 18.78 24.98
CA SER A 242 -42.95 18.06 26.21
C SER A 242 -42.21 18.60 27.44
N ASP A 243 -42.75 18.36 28.64
CA ASP A 243 -42.11 18.69 29.93
C ASP A 243 -40.65 18.21 30.00
N SER A 244 -40.36 17.03 29.44
CA SER A 244 -39.01 16.46 29.35
C SER A 244 -38.07 17.28 28.48
N GLU A 245 -38.52 17.70 27.29
CA GLU A 245 -37.73 18.54 26.39
C GLU A 245 -37.49 19.94 27.00
N ILE A 246 -38.52 20.51 27.63
CA ILE A 246 -38.40 21.77 28.36
C ILE A 246 -37.41 21.66 29.53
N SER A 247 -37.44 20.55 30.28
CA SER A 247 -36.47 20.30 31.35
C SER A 247 -35.03 20.09 30.85
N VAL A 248 -34.83 19.66 29.60
CA VAL A 248 -33.50 19.54 28.98
C VAL A 248 -32.98 20.91 28.55
N LEU A 249 -33.80 21.71 27.85
CA LEU A 249 -33.45 23.09 27.47
C LEU A 249 -33.14 23.96 28.70
N ALA A 250 -33.91 23.80 29.79
CA ALA A 250 -33.66 24.47 31.07
C ALA A 250 -32.43 23.96 31.83
N GLY A 251 -31.86 22.82 31.42
CA GLY A 251 -30.60 22.31 31.95
C GLY A 251 -29.38 22.77 31.16
N GLY A 252 -29.57 23.38 29.98
CA GLY A 252 -28.49 23.70 29.05
C GLY A 252 -27.81 22.46 28.45
N ASN A 253 -28.54 21.35 28.28
CA ASN A 253 -27.97 20.08 27.80
C ASN A 253 -28.43 19.73 26.37
N HIS A 254 -27.56 19.02 25.66
CA HIS A 254 -27.85 18.42 24.36
C HIS A 254 -28.83 17.25 24.46
N THR A 255 -29.59 17.02 23.39
CA THR A 255 -30.51 15.88 23.23
C THR A 255 -29.84 14.76 22.42
N ALA A 256 -30.42 13.56 22.37
CA ALA A 256 -29.93 12.49 21.51
C ALA A 256 -30.82 12.36 20.26
N ALA A 257 -30.21 12.03 19.13
CA ALA A 257 -30.90 11.69 17.88
C ALA A 257 -30.42 10.32 17.41
N THR A 258 -31.31 9.33 17.34
CA THR A 258 -30.99 7.95 16.98
C THR A 258 -31.48 7.64 15.56
N TRP A 259 -30.61 7.12 14.71
CA TRP A 259 -31.01 6.53 13.43
C TRP A 259 -31.82 5.25 13.67
N ASP A 260 -32.94 5.08 12.96
CA ASP A 260 -33.89 3.99 13.20
C ASP A 260 -33.53 2.66 12.52
N GLY A 261 -32.54 2.67 11.62
CA GLY A 261 -32.14 1.51 10.80
C GLY A 261 -33.01 1.29 9.56
N SER A 262 -33.66 2.36 9.06
CA SER A 262 -34.42 2.41 7.81
C SER A 262 -33.63 1.94 6.59
N THR A 263 -34.34 1.39 5.59
CA THR A 263 -33.79 1.07 4.27
C THR A 263 -33.64 2.30 3.36
N ASP A 264 -34.23 3.43 3.76
CA ASP A 264 -34.02 4.72 3.12
C ASP A 264 -32.80 5.37 3.78
N THR A 265 -31.69 5.45 3.06
CA THR A 265 -30.41 5.92 3.61
C THR A 265 -30.28 7.44 3.61
N ASP A 266 -31.27 8.19 3.13
CA ASP A 266 -31.27 9.65 3.09
C ASP A 266 -31.23 10.23 4.52
N TRP A 267 -30.12 10.90 4.88
CA TRP A 267 -29.91 11.53 6.20
C TRP A 267 -30.98 12.61 6.48
N GLU A 268 -31.36 13.34 5.45
CA GLU A 268 -32.28 14.47 5.45
C GLU A 268 -33.76 14.06 5.51
N THR A 269 -34.07 12.76 5.56
CA THR A 269 -35.42 12.24 5.76
C THR A 269 -35.78 12.14 7.25
N ASP A 270 -36.55 13.12 7.74
CA ASP A 270 -37.14 13.23 9.09
C ASP A 270 -37.61 11.88 9.68
N ALA A 271 -38.23 11.02 8.86
CA ALA A 271 -38.82 9.76 9.30
C ALA A 271 -37.80 8.68 9.75
N ASN A 272 -36.52 8.82 9.39
CA ASN A 272 -35.45 7.87 9.71
C ASN A 272 -34.83 8.09 11.10
N TRP A 273 -35.27 9.12 11.84
CA TRP A 273 -34.75 9.47 13.15
C TRP A 273 -35.78 9.22 14.26
N ASP A 274 -35.36 8.80 15.44
CA ASP A 274 -36.26 8.49 16.58
C ASP A 274 -37.00 9.72 17.13
N ILE A 275 -36.34 10.87 17.08
CA ILE A 275 -36.90 12.21 17.28
C ILE A 275 -37.75 12.67 16.09
N GLY A 276 -37.92 11.84 15.05
CA GLY A 276 -38.71 12.09 13.84
C GLY A 276 -38.25 13.29 13.02
N SER A 277 -36.98 13.67 13.19
CA SER A 277 -36.40 14.95 12.83
C SER A 277 -34.94 14.81 12.41
N VAL A 278 -34.53 15.38 11.28
CA VAL A 278 -33.10 15.48 10.90
C VAL A 278 -32.30 16.13 12.05
N PRO A 279 -31.15 15.57 12.45
CA PRO A 279 -30.35 16.08 13.57
C PRO A 279 -29.81 17.50 13.35
N ASP A 280 -29.71 18.25 14.44
CA ASP A 280 -29.16 19.60 14.50
C ASP A 280 -27.88 19.67 15.38
N PRO A 281 -27.16 20.82 15.44
CA PRO A 281 -25.92 20.96 16.20
C PRO A 281 -26.03 20.65 17.71
N PHE A 282 -27.24 20.51 18.28
CA PHE A 282 -27.51 20.25 19.70
C PHE A 282 -27.90 18.79 19.94
N ASN A 283 -27.70 17.92 18.93
CA ASN A 283 -27.93 16.50 19.02
C ASN A 283 -26.62 15.73 19.16
N HIS A 284 -26.56 14.89 20.19
CA HIS A 284 -25.69 13.73 20.23
C HIS A 284 -26.26 12.69 19.26
N ILE A 285 -25.66 12.57 18.08
CA ILE A 285 -26.13 11.69 17.01
C ILE A 285 -25.65 10.27 17.30
N PHE A 286 -26.53 9.30 17.16
CA PHE A 286 -26.27 7.90 17.46
C PHE A 286 -26.77 6.99 16.34
N ILE A 287 -25.84 6.25 15.74
CA ILE A 287 -26.07 5.28 14.67
C ILE A 287 -25.89 3.88 15.26
N PRO A 288 -26.97 3.12 15.48
CA PRO A 288 -26.89 1.77 16.02
C PRO A 288 -26.37 0.76 14.98
N ASP A 289 -25.89 -0.39 15.45
CA ASP A 289 -25.55 -1.55 14.60
C ASP A 289 -26.80 -2.00 13.82
N THR A 290 -26.82 -1.66 12.53
CA THR A 290 -27.95 -1.78 11.62
C THR A 290 -27.47 -2.07 10.20
N LEU A 291 -28.32 -2.73 9.41
CA LEU A 291 -28.01 -3.15 8.03
C LEU A 291 -27.90 -1.98 7.01
N SER A 292 -28.23 -0.75 7.42
CA SER A 292 -28.32 0.41 6.53
C SER A 292 -28.05 1.68 7.34
N GLY A 293 -26.90 2.30 7.08
CA GLY A 293 -26.48 3.57 7.67
C GLY A 293 -26.91 4.77 6.82
N PRO A 294 -26.92 5.99 7.38
CA PRO A 294 -27.28 7.18 6.64
C PRO A 294 -26.18 7.68 5.70
N VAL A 295 -26.61 8.38 4.66
CA VAL A 295 -25.83 9.00 3.60
C VAL A 295 -26.27 10.47 3.49
N LEU A 296 -25.32 11.41 3.51
CA LEU A 296 -25.62 12.85 3.44
C LEU A 296 -26.01 13.29 2.01
N GLY A 297 -27.05 14.12 1.94
CA GLY A 297 -27.47 14.87 0.76
C GLY A 297 -27.07 16.35 0.78
N GLU A 298 -26.75 16.91 1.95
CA GLU A 298 -26.14 18.22 2.12
C GLU A 298 -25.21 18.29 3.36
N ARG A 299 -24.71 19.49 3.73
CA ARG A 299 -23.87 19.65 4.92
C ARG A 299 -24.66 19.30 6.17
N ALA A 300 -24.02 18.64 7.13
CA ALA A 300 -24.64 18.34 8.44
C ALA A 300 -23.72 18.74 9.60
N SER A 301 -24.29 18.74 10.81
CA SER A 301 -23.58 19.15 12.03
C SER A 301 -24.23 18.56 13.27
N GLY A 302 -23.45 18.28 14.30
CA GLY A 302 -23.94 17.72 15.56
C GLY A 302 -23.06 18.05 16.77
N ALA A 303 -23.56 17.74 17.97
CA ALA A 303 -22.81 17.91 19.22
C ALA A 303 -21.85 16.75 19.51
N SER A 304 -22.14 15.57 18.96
CA SER A 304 -21.25 14.40 18.88
C SER A 304 -21.80 13.46 17.81
N LEU A 305 -20.98 12.55 17.32
CA LEU A 305 -21.42 11.44 16.48
C LEU A 305 -20.98 10.13 17.12
N THR A 306 -21.87 9.13 17.19
CA THR A 306 -21.58 7.78 17.70
C THR A 306 -21.99 6.75 16.66
N ILE A 307 -21.09 5.85 16.27
CA ILE A 307 -21.35 4.79 15.28
C ILE A 307 -21.06 3.41 15.90
N GLU A 308 -22.08 2.62 16.24
CA GLU A 308 -21.91 1.35 16.95
C GLU A 308 -21.72 0.14 16.03
N ALA A 309 -20.67 -0.65 16.22
CA ALA A 309 -20.55 -2.01 15.68
C ALA A 309 -20.55 -3.02 16.85
N ASN A 310 -21.56 -3.87 16.92
CA ASN A 310 -21.83 -4.76 18.07
C ASN A 310 -22.13 -6.23 17.69
N GLY A 311 -22.07 -6.57 16.39
CA GLY A 311 -21.81 -7.93 15.93
C GLY A 311 -22.68 -8.50 14.80
N PHE A 312 -23.31 -7.69 13.93
CA PHE A 312 -23.98 -8.25 12.74
C PHE A 312 -23.72 -7.57 11.39
N THR A 313 -23.41 -6.27 11.33
CA THR A 313 -22.97 -5.60 10.08
C THR A 313 -22.14 -4.36 10.42
N GLY A 314 -21.18 -4.01 9.56
CA GLY A 314 -20.48 -2.72 9.68
C GLY A 314 -21.43 -1.56 9.50
N SER A 315 -21.89 -0.98 10.60
CA SER A 315 -22.67 0.25 10.60
C SER A 315 -21.81 1.40 10.11
N TYR A 316 -22.43 2.37 9.44
CA TYR A 316 -21.69 3.46 8.83
C TYR A 316 -22.45 4.77 8.83
N VAL A 317 -21.69 5.85 8.63
CA VAL A 317 -22.21 7.12 8.10
C VAL A 317 -21.41 7.39 6.83
N ASP A 318 -22.09 7.78 5.76
CA ASP A 318 -21.44 8.20 4.52
C ASP A 318 -21.61 9.70 4.31
N LEU A 319 -20.51 10.44 4.32
CA LEU A 319 -20.53 11.89 4.11
C LEU A 319 -20.72 12.26 2.64
N HIS A 320 -20.42 11.35 1.71
CA HIS A 320 -20.81 11.43 0.29
C HIS A 320 -20.46 12.79 -0.38
N GLY A 321 -19.32 13.37 -0.02
CA GLY A 321 -18.81 14.63 -0.54
C GLY A 321 -19.23 15.89 0.22
N PHE A 322 -19.95 15.77 1.34
CA PHE A 322 -20.44 16.90 2.16
C PHE A 322 -19.70 17.07 3.49
N ASP A 323 -19.43 18.32 3.85
CA ASP A 323 -18.80 18.67 5.13
C ASP A 323 -19.69 18.30 6.33
N PHE A 324 -19.06 17.74 7.38
CA PHE A 324 -19.69 17.48 8.68
C PHE A 324 -18.98 18.26 9.79
N GLU A 325 -19.73 19.06 10.56
CA GLU A 325 -19.17 19.88 11.65
C GLU A 325 -19.60 19.37 13.04
N LEU A 326 -18.62 18.94 13.84
CA LEU A 326 -18.81 18.71 15.28
C LEU A 326 -18.63 20.03 16.03
N VAL A 327 -19.74 20.61 16.48
CA VAL A 327 -19.73 21.91 17.17
C VAL A 327 -19.27 21.79 18.62
N GLU A 328 -18.86 22.92 19.21
CA GLU A 328 -18.60 23.06 20.65
C GLU A 328 -17.53 22.12 21.24
N GLY A 329 -16.69 21.53 20.37
CA GLY A 329 -15.66 20.56 20.76
C GLY A 329 -16.18 19.12 20.87
N GLY A 330 -17.28 18.80 20.19
CA GLY A 330 -17.86 17.47 20.12
C GLY A 330 -16.89 16.38 19.69
N GLU A 331 -17.08 15.17 20.23
CA GLU A 331 -16.25 14.00 19.97
C GLU A 331 -16.94 13.04 18.98
N LEU A 332 -16.14 12.37 18.14
CA LEU A 332 -16.57 11.15 17.43
C LEU A 332 -16.33 9.95 18.34
N HIS A 333 -17.33 9.10 18.46
CA HIS A 333 -17.26 7.81 19.13
C HIS A 333 -17.68 6.70 18.17
N GLY A 334 -17.16 5.49 18.34
CA GLY A 334 -17.70 4.37 17.60
C GLY A 334 -16.75 3.19 17.44
N GLY A 335 -17.35 2.10 16.95
CA GLY A 335 -16.67 0.93 16.37
C GLY A 335 -17.10 0.65 14.92
N GLY A 336 -18.06 1.40 14.37
CA GLY A 336 -18.44 1.33 12.94
C GLY A 336 -17.57 2.24 12.05
N THR A 337 -17.96 2.34 10.78
CA THR A 337 -17.15 2.91 9.70
C THR A 337 -17.65 4.28 9.25
N LEU A 338 -16.81 5.31 9.33
CA LEU A 338 -17.11 6.61 8.71
C LEU A 338 -16.57 6.65 7.27
N ARG A 339 -17.43 6.95 6.29
CA ARG A 339 -17.08 6.94 4.86
C ARG A 339 -17.01 8.36 4.30
N LEU A 340 -15.97 8.63 3.50
CA LEU A 340 -15.69 9.90 2.88
C LEU A 340 -15.36 9.70 1.40
N LEU A 341 -15.88 10.58 0.55
CA LEU A 341 -15.56 10.60 -0.87
C LEU A 341 -14.18 11.22 -1.14
N GLY A 342 -13.66 12.03 -0.21
CA GLY A 342 -12.34 12.68 -0.22
C GLY A 342 -12.35 14.20 -0.42
N SER A 343 -13.51 14.81 -0.69
CA SER A 343 -13.64 16.27 -0.85
C SER A 343 -14.13 17.01 0.40
N GLU A 344 -14.50 16.27 1.44
CA GLU A 344 -15.07 16.75 2.69
C GLU A 344 -14.02 17.45 3.57
N SER A 345 -14.38 18.61 4.11
CA SER A 345 -13.64 19.24 5.19
C SER A 345 -14.22 18.82 6.54
N MET A 346 -13.54 17.90 7.22
CA MET A 346 -13.88 17.48 8.58
C MET A 346 -13.08 18.26 9.61
N ASN A 347 -13.75 19.14 10.36
CA ASN A 347 -13.14 19.95 11.41
C ASN A 347 -13.24 19.24 12.77
N ILE A 348 -12.65 18.05 12.89
CA ILE A 348 -12.67 17.28 14.15
C ILE A 348 -11.48 17.69 15.02
N ALA A 349 -11.64 18.79 15.76
CA ALA A 349 -10.59 19.30 16.65
C ALA A 349 -10.22 18.34 17.81
N ASN A 350 -11.00 17.28 18.04
CA ASN A 350 -10.67 16.16 18.93
C ASN A 350 -11.33 14.86 18.43
N LEU A 351 -10.64 14.04 17.63
CA LEU A 351 -10.92 12.60 17.67
C LEU A 351 -10.52 12.12 19.07
N GLY A 352 -11.51 11.78 19.89
CA GLY A 352 -11.29 11.26 21.23
C GLY A 352 -10.43 10.01 21.16
N THR A 353 -9.48 9.86 22.09
CA THR A 353 -8.42 8.81 22.07
C THR A 353 -8.94 7.39 22.37
N ALA A 354 -10.13 7.03 21.88
CA ALA A 354 -10.89 5.84 22.25
C ALA A 354 -11.94 5.40 21.20
N SER A 355 -12.01 5.99 20.00
CA SER A 355 -12.79 5.40 18.90
C SER A 355 -12.08 4.14 18.37
N THR A 356 -12.77 3.01 18.30
CA THR A 356 -12.27 1.72 17.80
C THR A 356 -12.85 1.39 16.42
N GLY A 357 -13.24 2.42 15.66
CA GLY A 357 -13.95 2.29 14.38
C GLY A 357 -13.11 2.74 13.19
N SER A 358 -13.52 2.30 12.01
CA SER A 358 -12.81 2.52 10.75
C SER A 358 -13.13 3.87 10.12
N VAL A 359 -12.20 4.37 9.31
CA VAL A 359 -12.46 5.43 8.33
C VAL A 359 -12.16 4.92 6.93
N LEU A 360 -13.07 5.12 5.98
CA LEU A 360 -12.96 4.68 4.59
C LEU A 360 -13.04 5.87 3.64
N TYR A 361 -11.97 6.10 2.89
CA TYR A 361 -11.96 6.99 1.74
C TYR A 361 -12.20 6.17 0.46
N TYR A 362 -13.13 6.57 -0.41
CA TYR A 362 -13.57 5.72 -1.54
C TYR A 362 -13.67 6.39 -2.93
N GLY A 363 -13.24 7.65 -3.08
CA GLY A 363 -13.41 8.42 -4.32
C GLY A 363 -12.41 8.15 -5.45
N THR A 364 -12.80 8.50 -6.68
CA THR A 364 -12.01 8.37 -7.93
C THR A 364 -11.43 9.71 -8.45
N GLY A 365 -11.36 10.73 -7.60
CA GLY A 365 -10.76 12.03 -7.90
C GLY A 365 -9.33 12.19 -7.37
N SER A 366 -8.79 13.40 -7.50
CA SER A 366 -7.57 13.80 -6.78
C SER A 366 -7.99 14.64 -5.57
N TYR A 367 -7.64 14.16 -4.38
CA TYR A 367 -8.06 14.72 -3.09
C TYR A 367 -6.84 15.20 -2.33
N THR A 368 -6.95 16.40 -1.74
CA THR A 368 -5.88 17.03 -0.97
C THR A 368 -6.42 17.44 0.39
N GLY A 369 -5.73 17.09 1.47
CA GLY A 369 -6.18 17.43 2.82
C GLY A 369 -6.81 16.27 3.58
N LEU A 370 -6.21 15.07 3.47
CA LEU A 370 -6.45 13.99 4.42
C LEU A 370 -6.09 14.49 5.83
N ALA A 371 -7.08 14.92 6.60
CA ALA A 371 -6.89 15.83 7.72
C ALA A 371 -5.92 15.26 8.78
N ALA A 372 -4.75 15.88 8.90
CA ALA A 372 -3.72 15.47 9.85
C ALA A 372 -4.03 15.94 11.29
N GLY A 373 -3.79 15.05 12.26
CA GLY A 373 -4.08 15.27 13.67
C GLY A 373 -5.15 14.33 14.22
N ASP A 374 -5.87 13.65 13.31
CA ASP A 374 -6.90 12.66 13.62
C ASP A 374 -6.30 11.28 13.90
N SER A 375 -6.59 10.71 15.07
CA SER A 375 -6.25 9.32 15.41
C SER A 375 -7.32 8.36 14.86
N TYR A 376 -7.17 7.98 13.60
CA TYR A 376 -7.93 6.87 13.01
C TYR A 376 -7.63 5.56 13.75
N ASN A 377 -8.61 4.67 13.98
CA ASN A 377 -8.29 3.31 14.43
C ASN A 377 -7.79 2.51 13.24
N ASP A 378 -8.69 2.16 12.32
CA ASP A 378 -8.34 1.57 11.03
C ASP A 378 -8.63 2.60 9.93
N LEU A 379 -7.72 2.72 8.96
CA LEU A 379 -7.87 3.63 7.82
C LEU A 379 -7.84 2.82 6.52
N PHE A 380 -8.90 2.95 5.73
CA PHE A 380 -9.04 2.33 4.41
C PHE A 380 -8.93 3.41 3.33
N ILE A 381 -8.05 3.19 2.36
CA ILE A 381 -8.03 3.89 1.08
C ILE A 381 -8.61 2.95 0.02
N ASN A 382 -9.53 3.47 -0.78
CA ASN A 382 -10.29 2.75 -1.79
C ASN A 382 -10.64 3.72 -2.94
N ASP A 383 -10.82 3.22 -4.16
CA ASP A 383 -11.26 4.02 -5.31
C ASP A 383 -12.34 3.33 -6.18
N GLY A 384 -13.14 2.47 -5.56
CA GLY A 384 -14.27 1.79 -6.21
C GLY A 384 -14.29 0.28 -6.04
N LEU A 385 -13.39 -0.31 -5.25
CA LEU A 385 -13.47 -1.72 -4.85
C LEU A 385 -14.63 -1.90 -3.87
N LEU A 386 -15.72 -2.48 -4.36
CA LEU A 386 -16.97 -2.69 -3.64
C LEU A 386 -17.01 -3.99 -2.82
N GLY A 387 -16.07 -4.90 -2.99
CA GLY A 387 -16.03 -6.15 -2.24
C GLY A 387 -14.87 -7.02 -2.70
N TYR A 388 -14.14 -7.60 -1.75
CA TYR A 388 -13.02 -8.49 -2.03
C TYR A 388 -12.97 -9.66 -1.05
N TRP A 389 -13.19 -10.87 -1.56
CA TRP A 389 -13.11 -12.12 -0.81
C TRP A 389 -11.93 -12.95 -1.33
N ASN A 390 -10.84 -12.95 -0.57
CA ASN A 390 -9.59 -13.68 -0.85
C ASN A 390 -9.62 -15.16 -0.43
N PHE A 391 -10.63 -15.58 0.34
CA PHE A 391 -10.79 -16.95 0.87
C PHE A 391 -9.65 -17.53 1.73
N ASP A 392 -8.65 -16.72 2.11
CA ASP A 392 -7.52 -17.08 2.98
C ASP A 392 -7.90 -17.35 4.45
N ALA A 393 -9.12 -16.99 4.88
CA ALA A 393 -9.55 -17.07 6.28
C ALA A 393 -9.98 -18.50 6.69
N LEU A 394 -9.32 -19.04 7.72
CA LEU A 394 -9.41 -20.45 8.13
C LEU A 394 -10.65 -20.89 8.92
N GLU A 395 -11.41 -19.97 9.52
CA GLU A 395 -12.43 -20.32 10.51
C GLU A 395 -13.76 -19.58 10.31
N GLY A 396 -14.87 -20.31 10.45
CA GLY A 396 -16.24 -19.76 10.44
C GLY A 396 -17.05 -20.05 9.17
N SER A 397 -18.35 -19.77 9.26
CA SER A 397 -19.28 -19.79 8.11
C SER A 397 -19.29 -18.48 7.31
N TYR A 398 -18.64 -17.45 7.85
CA TYR A 398 -18.46 -16.13 7.24
C TYR A 398 -17.13 -16.06 6.48
N LEU A 399 -17.09 -15.20 5.48
CA LEU A 399 -15.95 -14.95 4.61
C LEU A 399 -15.69 -13.43 4.60
N PRO A 400 -14.60 -12.96 5.25
CA PRO A 400 -14.35 -11.53 5.41
C PRO A 400 -14.27 -10.77 4.08
N ASP A 401 -14.83 -9.57 4.05
CA ASP A 401 -14.64 -8.60 2.97
C ASP A 401 -13.46 -7.67 3.26
N SER A 402 -12.45 -7.69 2.38
CA SER A 402 -11.23 -6.87 2.50
C SER A 402 -11.36 -5.47 1.88
N SER A 403 -12.54 -5.08 1.39
CA SER A 403 -12.75 -3.78 0.73
C SER A 403 -12.94 -2.59 1.69
N GLY A 404 -13.22 -2.83 2.98
CA GLY A 404 -13.59 -1.81 3.96
C GLY A 404 -15.08 -1.43 3.98
N TYR A 405 -15.92 -2.10 3.17
CA TYR A 405 -17.38 -1.93 3.21
C TYR A 405 -18.11 -2.92 4.12
N ASP A 406 -17.39 -3.82 4.80
CA ASP A 406 -17.90 -4.80 5.76
C ASP A 406 -18.93 -5.79 5.15
N ARG A 407 -18.73 -6.18 3.88
CA ARG A 407 -19.66 -7.02 3.09
C ARG A 407 -19.34 -8.51 3.16
N ASP A 408 -19.23 -9.02 4.38
CA ASP A 408 -18.89 -10.43 4.64
C ASP A 408 -19.88 -11.40 3.96
N ALA A 409 -19.34 -12.38 3.23
CA ALA A 409 -20.14 -13.38 2.54
C ALA A 409 -20.39 -14.63 3.42
N THR A 410 -21.42 -15.42 3.11
CA THR A 410 -21.77 -16.64 3.87
C THR A 410 -21.74 -17.88 2.98
N ARG A 411 -21.15 -18.96 3.49
CA ARG A 411 -21.13 -20.29 2.84
C ARG A 411 -22.50 -20.98 2.95
N VAL A 412 -22.96 -21.69 1.91
CA VAL A 412 -24.26 -22.39 1.91
C VAL A 412 -24.16 -23.82 1.39
N ASP A 413 -24.79 -24.72 2.14
CA ASP A 413 -24.68 -26.19 2.09
C ASP A 413 -25.89 -26.88 1.42
N SER A 414 -25.62 -27.86 0.53
CA SER A 414 -26.44 -29.08 0.44
C SER A 414 -25.69 -30.28 -0.20
N PRO A 415 -24.97 -31.20 0.51
CA PRO A 415 -25.01 -31.55 1.94
C PRO A 415 -23.66 -31.44 2.70
N ASN A 416 -22.69 -30.68 2.19
CA ASN A 416 -21.50 -30.19 2.91
C ASN A 416 -21.36 -28.67 2.67
N ASP A 417 -20.54 -27.96 3.48
CA ASP A 417 -20.14 -26.57 3.16
C ASP A 417 -18.98 -26.57 2.13
N PRO A 418 -18.87 -25.56 1.25
CA PRO A 418 -17.68 -25.36 0.42
C PRO A 418 -16.44 -25.23 1.31
N SER A 419 -15.43 -26.04 1.02
CA SER A 419 -14.29 -26.28 1.92
C SER A 419 -13.06 -25.46 1.54
N ILE A 420 -12.28 -25.10 2.56
CA ILE A 420 -11.01 -24.41 2.37
C ILE A 420 -9.97 -25.40 1.81
N SER A 421 -9.35 -25.04 0.69
CA SER A 421 -8.37 -25.86 -0.03
C SER A 421 -7.00 -25.19 -0.03
N SER A 422 -5.94 -25.97 0.17
CA SER A 422 -4.55 -25.51 -0.06
C SER A 422 -4.12 -25.64 -1.52
N THR A 423 -5.08 -25.75 -2.45
CA THR A 423 -4.85 -25.63 -3.89
C THR A 423 -5.18 -24.19 -4.25
N THR A 424 -4.18 -23.32 -4.28
CA THR A 424 -4.35 -21.87 -4.47
C THR A 424 -4.19 -21.49 -5.93
N ALA A 425 -4.72 -20.31 -6.31
CA ALA A 425 -4.39 -19.67 -7.58
C ALA A 425 -2.87 -19.35 -7.66
N PRO A 426 -2.28 -19.26 -8.86
CA PRO A 426 -0.89 -18.85 -9.02
C PRO A 426 -0.79 -17.32 -8.85
N THR A 427 -0.66 -16.88 -7.60
CA THR A 427 -0.49 -15.47 -7.22
C THR A 427 0.85 -15.23 -6.56
N ASP A 428 1.42 -14.05 -6.78
CA ASP A 428 2.75 -13.68 -6.30
C ASP A 428 2.72 -12.90 -4.96
N TYR A 429 1.53 -12.63 -4.42
CA TYR A 429 1.29 -12.23 -3.03
C TYR A 429 0.88 -13.43 -2.15
N PHE A 430 0.91 -13.27 -0.82
CA PHE A 430 0.39 -14.27 0.13
C PHE A 430 -1.05 -14.65 -0.19
N ASN A 431 -1.18 -15.83 -0.78
CA ASN A 431 -2.38 -16.62 -0.98
C ASN A 431 -2.08 -18.00 -0.41
N ARG A 432 -2.85 -18.38 0.60
CA ARG A 432 -2.66 -19.58 1.38
C ARG A 432 -3.79 -20.58 1.15
N TYR A 433 -4.98 -20.10 0.78
CA TYR A 433 -6.15 -20.95 0.55
C TYR A 433 -7.12 -20.41 -0.49
N SER A 434 -7.68 -21.32 -1.30
CA SER A 434 -8.84 -21.07 -2.15
C SER A 434 -10.10 -21.75 -1.61
N MET A 435 -11.25 -21.50 -2.25
CA MET A 435 -12.51 -22.18 -1.96
C MET A 435 -12.77 -23.36 -2.92
N GLU A 436 -12.97 -24.57 -2.38
CA GLU A 436 -13.40 -25.77 -3.10
C GLU A 436 -14.93 -25.94 -3.06
N PHE A 437 -15.53 -26.25 -4.21
CA PHE A 437 -16.96 -26.48 -4.40
C PHE A 437 -17.20 -27.89 -4.96
N ASP A 438 -18.16 -28.64 -4.39
CA ASP A 438 -18.41 -30.06 -4.72
C ASP A 438 -19.40 -30.32 -5.88
N GLY A 439 -19.87 -29.26 -6.54
CA GLY A 439 -20.95 -29.32 -7.54
C GLY A 439 -22.36 -29.15 -6.98
N ASN A 440 -22.54 -28.89 -5.67
CA ASN A 440 -23.81 -28.46 -5.06
C ASN A 440 -23.67 -27.24 -4.13
N ASP A 441 -22.43 -26.79 -3.91
CA ASP A 441 -22.08 -25.72 -2.96
C ASP A 441 -22.18 -24.34 -3.60
N TYR A 442 -22.34 -23.30 -2.76
CA TYR A 442 -22.20 -21.91 -3.18
C TYR A 442 -21.94 -20.97 -2.00
N ILE A 443 -21.47 -19.77 -2.31
CA ILE A 443 -21.39 -18.63 -1.38
C ILE A 443 -22.51 -17.65 -1.74
N THR A 444 -23.11 -17.01 -0.73
CA THR A 444 -24.15 -15.99 -0.90
C THR A 444 -23.85 -14.74 -0.07
N LEU A 445 -24.21 -13.58 -0.61
CA LEU A 445 -24.36 -12.34 0.15
C LEU A 445 -25.83 -12.00 0.44
N GLY A 446 -26.76 -12.88 0.04
CA GLY A 446 -28.18 -12.56 0.01
C GLY A 446 -28.48 -11.47 -1.02
N ASP A 447 -29.60 -10.78 -0.83
CA ASP A 447 -29.98 -9.65 -1.67
C ASP A 447 -29.12 -8.43 -1.34
N VAL A 448 -28.41 -7.91 -2.34
CA VAL A 448 -27.53 -6.74 -2.23
C VAL A 448 -28.07 -5.57 -3.05
N THR A 449 -28.09 -4.39 -2.43
CA THR A 449 -28.55 -3.12 -3.02
C THR A 449 -27.41 -2.28 -3.61
N PHE A 450 -26.15 -2.52 -3.20
CA PHE A 450 -24.99 -1.73 -3.65
C PHE A 450 -24.69 -1.83 -5.15
N LEU A 451 -25.31 -2.80 -5.86
CA LEU A 451 -25.22 -2.92 -7.32
C LEU A 451 -26.36 -2.19 -8.05
N ASP A 452 -27.41 -1.75 -7.36
CA ASP A 452 -28.63 -1.31 -8.01
C ASP A 452 -28.45 -0.01 -8.78
N GLY A 453 -28.91 0.02 -10.03
CA GLY A 453 -28.82 1.20 -10.89
C GLY A 453 -27.44 1.44 -11.51
N LEU A 454 -26.39 0.72 -11.08
CA LEU A 454 -25.04 0.84 -11.64
C LEU A 454 -25.06 0.68 -13.16
N SER A 455 -24.56 1.69 -13.87
CA SER A 455 -24.39 1.66 -15.33
C SER A 455 -23.03 1.13 -15.77
N GLU A 456 -22.05 1.17 -14.86
CA GLU A 456 -20.68 0.72 -15.01
C GLU A 456 -20.33 -0.12 -13.77
N PHE A 457 -19.48 -1.15 -13.91
CA PHE A 457 -18.96 -1.99 -12.82
C PHE A 457 -17.95 -3.01 -13.39
N SER A 458 -17.19 -3.67 -12.52
CA SER A 458 -16.35 -4.82 -12.90
C SER A 458 -16.47 -5.97 -11.91
N VAL A 459 -16.27 -7.20 -12.38
CA VAL A 459 -16.21 -8.41 -11.54
C VAL A 459 -15.04 -9.27 -12.00
N SER A 460 -14.14 -9.62 -11.08
CA SER A 460 -12.94 -10.43 -11.33
C SER A 460 -12.90 -11.64 -10.41
N ALA A 461 -12.36 -12.76 -10.90
CA ALA A 461 -12.13 -13.97 -10.10
C ALA A 461 -11.10 -14.89 -10.76
N TRP A 462 -10.38 -15.64 -9.93
CA TRP A 462 -9.67 -16.84 -10.35
C TRP A 462 -10.58 -18.06 -10.26
N TYR A 463 -10.51 -18.98 -11.22
CA TYR A 463 -11.30 -20.21 -11.22
C TYR A 463 -10.53 -21.40 -11.79
N HIS A 464 -10.87 -22.60 -11.32
CA HIS A 464 -10.31 -23.86 -11.81
C HIS A 464 -11.41 -24.92 -11.87
N VAL A 465 -11.70 -25.46 -13.07
CA VAL A 465 -12.75 -26.48 -13.28
C VAL A 465 -12.19 -27.79 -13.87
N PRO A 466 -12.70 -28.97 -13.47
CA PRO A 466 -12.20 -30.28 -13.91
C PRO A 466 -12.61 -30.64 -15.34
N ASP A 467 -13.69 -30.03 -15.86
CA ASP A 467 -14.06 -30.04 -17.28
C ASP A 467 -14.76 -28.73 -17.67
N THR A 468 -14.83 -28.43 -18.98
CA THR A 468 -15.47 -27.22 -19.52
C THR A 468 -16.73 -27.52 -20.33
N SER A 469 -17.21 -28.77 -20.30
CA SER A 469 -18.36 -29.26 -21.07
C SER A 469 -19.71 -28.99 -20.40
N GLY A 470 -19.71 -28.82 -19.07
CA GLY A 470 -20.86 -28.40 -18.26
C GLY A 470 -21.26 -26.93 -18.44
N GLN A 471 -21.99 -26.41 -17.45
CA GLN A 471 -22.18 -24.97 -17.23
C GLN A 471 -21.87 -24.68 -15.77
N TYR A 472 -20.82 -23.90 -15.52
CA TYR A 472 -20.28 -23.60 -14.20
C TYR A 472 -20.29 -22.09 -13.99
N ALA A 473 -21.13 -21.59 -13.08
CA ALA A 473 -21.22 -20.18 -12.75
C ALA A 473 -20.10 -19.79 -11.77
N ILE A 474 -19.42 -18.69 -12.06
CA ILE A 474 -18.31 -18.18 -11.23
C ILE A 474 -18.86 -17.13 -10.26
N ALA A 475 -19.55 -16.10 -10.78
CA ALA A 475 -20.23 -15.08 -10.00
C ALA A 475 -21.51 -14.59 -10.70
N ALA A 476 -22.57 -14.31 -9.95
CA ALA A 476 -23.87 -13.92 -10.49
C ALA A 476 -24.78 -13.18 -9.48
N LYS A 477 -25.34 -12.02 -9.87
CA LYS A 477 -26.67 -11.58 -9.43
C LYS A 477 -27.59 -11.77 -10.64
N TRP A 478 -28.29 -12.91 -10.70
CA TRP A 478 -28.95 -13.38 -11.92
C TRP A 478 -30.44 -13.60 -11.72
N VAL A 479 -31.24 -13.24 -12.74
CA VAL A 479 -32.69 -13.39 -12.78
C VAL A 479 -33.07 -13.97 -14.15
N ASP A 480 -33.94 -14.98 -14.19
CA ASP A 480 -34.34 -15.58 -15.45
C ASP A 480 -35.23 -14.62 -16.29
N GLY A 481 -34.98 -14.62 -17.60
CA GLY A 481 -35.69 -13.78 -18.57
C GLY A 481 -37.18 -14.11 -18.74
N SER A 482 -37.68 -15.18 -18.13
CA SER A 482 -39.11 -15.52 -18.08
C SER A 482 -39.97 -14.49 -17.33
N LEU A 483 -39.36 -13.63 -16.50
CA LEU A 483 -40.03 -12.53 -15.78
C LEU A 483 -40.00 -11.17 -16.49
N GLY A 484 -39.29 -11.05 -17.62
CA GLY A 484 -39.27 -9.84 -18.46
C GLY A 484 -38.05 -8.93 -18.25
N ASN A 485 -36.94 -9.29 -18.90
CA ASN A 485 -35.74 -8.48 -19.12
C ASN A 485 -34.85 -8.11 -17.89
N ALA A 486 -35.10 -8.64 -16.70
CA ALA A 486 -34.41 -8.24 -15.46
C ALA A 486 -33.06 -8.94 -15.18
N ARG A 487 -32.25 -9.29 -16.20
CA ARG A 487 -30.90 -9.83 -15.95
C ARG A 487 -29.99 -8.72 -15.45
N ASN A 488 -29.22 -8.96 -14.39
CA ASN A 488 -28.16 -8.07 -13.92
C ASN A 488 -26.79 -8.53 -14.43
N PHE A 489 -26.19 -9.59 -13.85
CA PHE A 489 -24.97 -10.16 -14.43
C PHE A 489 -24.78 -11.66 -14.16
N LEU A 490 -23.94 -12.29 -14.98
CA LEU A 490 -23.45 -13.67 -14.82
C LEU A 490 -22.12 -13.83 -15.54
N ILE A 491 -21.13 -14.40 -14.85
CA ILE A 491 -19.92 -14.96 -15.46
C ILE A 491 -20.01 -16.49 -15.37
N ASP A 492 -19.88 -17.19 -16.49
CA ASP A 492 -19.83 -18.66 -16.49
C ASP A 492 -18.94 -19.27 -17.57
N VAL A 493 -18.49 -20.50 -17.33
CA VAL A 493 -17.92 -21.38 -18.35
C VAL A 493 -19.03 -22.29 -18.86
N SER A 494 -19.20 -22.39 -20.18
CA SER A 494 -20.24 -23.26 -20.76
C SER A 494 -19.89 -23.79 -22.13
N GLY A 495 -19.87 -25.12 -22.28
CA GLY A 495 -19.67 -25.79 -23.56
C GLY A 495 -18.30 -25.52 -24.21
N GLY A 496 -17.28 -25.27 -23.40
CA GLY A 496 -15.90 -24.98 -23.80
C GLY A 496 -15.52 -23.50 -23.81
N ASN A 497 -16.46 -22.57 -23.65
CA ASN A 497 -16.21 -21.13 -23.76
C ASN A 497 -16.58 -20.40 -22.47
N LEU A 498 -15.82 -19.34 -22.14
CA LEU A 498 -16.16 -18.37 -21.11
C LEU A 498 -17.23 -17.40 -21.65
N ARG A 499 -18.17 -16.97 -20.79
CA ARG A 499 -19.23 -16.02 -21.15
C ARG A 499 -19.44 -14.99 -20.06
N GLY A 500 -19.74 -13.76 -20.48
CA GLY A 500 -20.13 -12.65 -19.62
C GLY A 500 -21.48 -12.09 -20.05
N PHE A 501 -22.46 -12.10 -19.15
CA PHE A 501 -23.75 -11.45 -19.33
C PHE A 501 -23.76 -10.16 -18.51
N GLY A 502 -23.97 -9.03 -19.16
CA GLY A 502 -24.31 -7.77 -18.49
C GLY A 502 -25.82 -7.53 -18.44
N PRO A 503 -26.26 -6.36 -17.95
CA PRO A 503 -27.66 -6.10 -17.73
C PRO A 503 -28.51 -6.16 -19.00
N GLY A 504 -29.74 -6.68 -18.90
CA GLY A 504 -30.68 -6.81 -20.01
C GLY A 504 -30.70 -8.18 -20.70
N THR A 505 -30.22 -8.29 -21.94
CA THR A 505 -30.30 -9.54 -22.74
C THR A 505 -29.06 -9.89 -23.58
N SER A 506 -28.09 -8.99 -23.66
CA SER A 506 -26.82 -9.17 -24.37
C SER A 506 -25.86 -10.09 -23.61
N SER A 507 -24.88 -10.65 -24.32
CA SER A 507 -23.87 -11.54 -23.75
C SER A 507 -22.62 -11.54 -24.62
N VAL A 508 -21.45 -11.47 -23.98
CA VAL A 508 -20.13 -11.67 -24.60
C VAL A 508 -19.75 -13.15 -24.46
N THR A 509 -19.03 -13.71 -25.42
CA THR A 509 -18.54 -15.11 -25.35
C THR A 509 -17.16 -15.20 -25.98
N SER A 510 -16.19 -15.72 -25.25
CA SER A 510 -14.81 -15.84 -25.70
C SER A 510 -14.71 -16.59 -27.04
N SER A 511 -13.86 -16.10 -27.95
CA SER A 511 -13.49 -16.84 -29.16
C SER A 511 -12.49 -17.97 -28.89
N THR A 512 -11.72 -17.85 -27.81
CA THR A 512 -10.81 -18.85 -27.26
C THR A 512 -11.55 -19.80 -26.32
N SER A 513 -11.24 -21.10 -26.43
CA SER A 513 -11.83 -22.13 -25.57
C SER A 513 -11.03 -22.31 -24.28
N THR A 514 -11.70 -22.26 -23.14
CA THR A 514 -11.12 -22.53 -21.82
C THR A 514 -10.63 -23.97 -21.70
N THR A 515 -9.46 -24.16 -21.09
CA THR A 515 -8.87 -25.46 -20.77
C THR A 515 -9.34 -25.99 -19.43
N ALA A 516 -9.21 -27.31 -19.21
CA ALA A 516 -9.69 -27.98 -18.00
C ALA A 516 -8.53 -28.43 -17.11
N ASN A 517 -8.73 -28.44 -15.79
CA ASN A 517 -7.73 -28.79 -14.77
C ASN A 517 -6.53 -27.83 -14.73
N GLN A 518 -6.79 -26.54 -14.98
CA GLN A 518 -5.84 -25.45 -14.85
C GLN A 518 -6.56 -24.25 -14.22
N TRP A 519 -5.80 -23.41 -13.52
CA TRP A 519 -6.29 -22.11 -13.08
C TRP A 519 -6.38 -21.16 -14.27
N HIS A 520 -7.45 -20.39 -14.28
CA HIS A 520 -7.73 -19.34 -15.25
C HIS A 520 -8.22 -18.10 -14.50
N HIS A 521 -7.93 -16.91 -15.04
CA HIS A 521 -8.47 -15.65 -14.53
C HIS A 521 -9.56 -15.12 -15.47
N VAL A 522 -10.62 -14.56 -14.90
CA VAL A 522 -11.67 -13.89 -15.66
C VAL A 522 -11.96 -12.51 -15.08
N THR A 523 -12.13 -11.53 -15.97
CA THR A 523 -12.75 -10.26 -15.61
C THR A 523 -13.88 -9.93 -16.59
N PHE A 524 -15.04 -9.60 -16.05
CA PHE A 524 -16.12 -8.96 -16.78
C PHE A 524 -16.12 -7.46 -16.46
N VAL A 525 -16.02 -6.61 -17.49
CA VAL A 525 -16.00 -5.15 -17.34
C VAL A 525 -17.19 -4.55 -18.07
N LYS A 526 -18.01 -3.78 -17.36
CA LYS A 526 -19.17 -3.05 -17.89
C LYS A 526 -18.85 -1.55 -17.87
N THR A 527 -18.83 -0.93 -19.04
CA THR A 527 -18.86 0.54 -19.19
C THR A 527 -20.30 0.99 -19.44
N SER A 528 -20.55 2.29 -19.44
CA SER A 528 -21.85 2.91 -19.72
C SER A 528 -22.41 2.58 -21.11
N THR A 529 -21.60 2.05 -22.05
CA THR A 529 -22.05 1.70 -23.40
C THR A 529 -21.59 0.32 -23.93
N THR A 530 -20.60 -0.31 -23.30
CA THR A 530 -20.01 -1.59 -23.73
C THR A 530 -19.87 -2.57 -22.58
N GLN A 531 -19.83 -3.86 -22.91
CA GLN A 531 -19.44 -4.94 -22.02
C GLN A 531 -18.25 -5.67 -22.64
N LEU A 532 -17.22 -5.93 -21.83
CA LEU A 532 -15.96 -6.56 -22.20
C LEU A 532 -15.81 -7.85 -21.38
N LEU A 533 -15.24 -8.89 -21.99
CA LEU A 533 -14.88 -10.12 -21.30
C LEU A 533 -13.40 -10.38 -21.50
N TYR A 534 -12.65 -10.46 -20.42
CA TYR A 534 -11.23 -10.81 -20.40
C TYR A 534 -11.04 -12.24 -19.91
N HIS A 535 -10.05 -12.94 -20.47
CA HIS A 535 -9.67 -14.30 -20.10
C HIS A 535 -8.15 -14.37 -20.03
N ASP A 536 -7.62 -14.76 -18.86
CA ASP A 536 -6.18 -14.83 -18.59
C ASP A 536 -5.45 -13.51 -18.95
N GLY A 537 -6.08 -12.37 -18.61
CA GLY A 537 -5.53 -11.01 -18.80
C GLY A 537 -5.96 -10.33 -20.10
N PHE A 538 -6.20 -11.11 -21.15
CA PHE A 538 -6.41 -10.58 -22.50
C PHE A 538 -7.89 -10.41 -22.85
N LEU A 539 -8.21 -9.40 -23.67
CA LEU A 539 -9.58 -9.12 -24.12
C LEU A 539 -10.08 -10.25 -25.04
N ALA A 540 -10.97 -11.10 -24.53
CA ALA A 540 -11.44 -12.27 -25.25
C ALA A 540 -12.55 -11.95 -26.26
N ASP A 541 -13.46 -11.02 -25.95
CA ASP A 541 -14.50 -10.47 -26.85
C ASP A 541 -15.19 -9.23 -26.23
N SER A 542 -16.02 -8.50 -27.01
CA SER A 542 -16.80 -7.35 -26.55
C SER A 542 -18.16 -7.19 -27.25
N ASP A 543 -19.14 -6.60 -26.57
CA ASP A 543 -20.46 -6.27 -27.16
C ASP A 543 -20.99 -4.91 -26.65
N ALA A 544 -21.92 -4.31 -27.39
CA ALA A 544 -22.55 -3.04 -27.02
C ALA A 544 -23.67 -3.27 -25.98
N ASN A 545 -23.53 -2.70 -24.79
CA ASN A 545 -24.54 -2.78 -23.73
C ASN A 545 -24.61 -1.46 -22.93
N ALA A 546 -25.71 -0.72 -23.13
CA ALA A 546 -26.00 0.55 -22.44
C ALA A 546 -27.07 0.41 -21.34
N ASN A 547 -27.38 -0.81 -20.89
CA ASN A 547 -28.31 -1.03 -19.78
C ASN A 547 -27.57 -0.90 -18.43
N SER A 548 -28.28 -0.43 -17.41
CA SER A 548 -27.86 -0.48 -16.00
C SER A 548 -28.38 -1.74 -15.30
N VAL A 549 -27.73 -2.10 -14.20
CA VAL A 549 -28.22 -3.10 -13.24
C VAL A 549 -29.62 -2.73 -12.75
N THR A 550 -30.54 -3.70 -12.75
CA THR A 550 -31.92 -3.51 -12.28
C THR A 550 -32.05 -3.86 -10.80
N ASN A 551 -32.72 -3.01 -10.02
CA ASN A 551 -33.10 -3.36 -8.65
C ASN A 551 -34.04 -4.57 -8.67
N ASN A 552 -33.64 -5.61 -7.92
CA ASN A 552 -34.38 -6.84 -7.71
C ASN A 552 -33.90 -7.54 -6.44
N THR A 553 -34.75 -8.41 -5.90
CA THR A 553 -34.50 -9.11 -4.63
C THR A 553 -33.72 -10.42 -4.79
N GLU A 554 -32.98 -10.58 -5.88
CA GLU A 554 -32.28 -11.83 -6.20
C GLU A 554 -30.85 -11.80 -5.63
N PRO A 555 -30.37 -12.93 -5.09
CA PRO A 555 -29.13 -12.92 -4.34
C PRO A 555 -27.90 -12.75 -5.23
N LEU A 556 -26.86 -12.13 -4.69
CA LEU A 556 -25.51 -12.23 -5.24
C LEU A 556 -24.88 -13.56 -4.78
N LEU A 557 -24.55 -14.42 -5.74
CA LEU A 557 -23.97 -15.74 -5.54
C LEU A 557 -22.57 -15.83 -6.17
N ILE A 558 -21.70 -16.60 -5.52
CA ILE A 558 -20.40 -17.06 -6.04
C ILE A 558 -20.44 -18.59 -6.10
N GLY A 559 -19.98 -19.17 -7.22
CA GLY A 559 -20.05 -20.61 -7.49
C GLY A 559 -21.41 -21.14 -7.97
N ALA A 560 -22.44 -20.30 -8.12
CA ALA A 560 -23.76 -20.70 -8.63
C ALA A 560 -24.56 -19.50 -9.19
N LYS A 561 -25.79 -19.75 -9.70
CA LYS A 561 -26.74 -18.70 -10.13
C LYS A 561 -28.21 -19.08 -9.86
N THR A 562 -29.08 -18.10 -9.67
CA THR A 562 -30.53 -18.33 -9.43
C THR A 562 -31.37 -18.33 -10.71
N ASP A 563 -31.83 -19.50 -11.16
CA ASP A 563 -32.82 -19.62 -12.23
C ASP A 563 -34.23 -19.81 -11.63
N SER A 564 -35.12 -18.83 -11.80
CA SER A 564 -36.53 -18.88 -11.37
C SER A 564 -36.71 -19.33 -9.90
N ASP A 565 -36.19 -18.55 -8.95
CA ASP A 565 -36.18 -18.84 -7.50
C ASP A 565 -35.42 -20.14 -7.11
N THR A 566 -34.62 -20.75 -8.01
CA THR A 566 -33.86 -21.99 -7.72
C THR A 566 -32.39 -21.88 -8.10
N VAL A 567 -31.49 -22.28 -7.20
CA VAL A 567 -30.04 -22.26 -7.44
C VAL A 567 -29.65 -23.36 -8.44
N SER A 568 -28.72 -23.04 -9.33
CA SER A 568 -28.36 -23.84 -10.50
C SER A 568 -26.94 -23.50 -10.99
N ALA A 569 -26.43 -24.28 -11.97
CA ALA A 569 -25.11 -24.12 -12.57
C ALA A 569 -23.96 -24.04 -11.55
N TYR A 570 -24.08 -24.84 -10.48
CA TYR A 570 -23.08 -25.03 -9.43
C TYR A 570 -21.70 -25.33 -10.01
N LEU A 571 -20.67 -24.68 -9.48
CA LEU A 571 -19.28 -24.98 -9.76
C LEU A 571 -18.86 -26.28 -9.05
N ASP A 572 -18.08 -27.09 -9.77
CA ASP A 572 -17.33 -28.25 -9.28
C ASP A 572 -15.87 -27.91 -9.57
N GLY A 573 -15.03 -27.75 -8.53
CA GLY A 573 -13.68 -27.18 -8.66
C GLY A 573 -13.38 -26.09 -7.64
N PHE A 574 -12.53 -25.12 -8.01
CA PHE A 574 -12.06 -24.06 -7.12
C PHE A 574 -12.38 -22.66 -7.65
N ILE A 575 -12.65 -21.72 -6.74
CA ILE A 575 -12.66 -20.26 -6.99
C ILE A 575 -11.74 -19.60 -5.99
N ASP A 576 -11.04 -18.57 -6.44
CA ASP A 576 -10.19 -17.74 -5.60
C ASP A 576 -10.40 -16.24 -5.90
N ASP A 577 -9.99 -15.40 -4.95
CA ASP A 577 -9.66 -14.00 -5.22
C ASP A 577 -10.79 -13.12 -5.85
N VAL A 578 -12.03 -13.31 -5.40
CA VAL A 578 -13.22 -12.67 -6.02
C VAL A 578 -13.31 -11.19 -5.65
N ARG A 579 -13.34 -10.32 -6.66
CA ARG A 579 -13.39 -8.86 -6.52
C ARG A 579 -14.56 -8.26 -7.31
N ILE A 580 -15.24 -7.25 -6.75
CA ILE A 580 -16.28 -6.46 -7.43
C ILE A 580 -15.93 -4.98 -7.31
N TYR A 581 -16.06 -4.24 -8.40
CA TYR A 581 -15.82 -2.79 -8.48
C TYR A 581 -17.04 -2.04 -9.02
N ASP A 582 -17.29 -0.80 -8.56
CA ASP A 582 -18.31 0.10 -9.12
C ASP A 582 -17.88 0.78 -10.42
N ARG A 583 -16.58 0.74 -10.71
CA ARG A 583 -15.95 1.32 -11.91
C ARG A 583 -15.55 0.25 -12.93
N PRO A 584 -15.42 0.62 -14.22
CA PRO A 584 -14.77 -0.24 -15.20
C PRO A 584 -13.26 -0.32 -14.91
N LEU A 585 -12.73 -1.53 -14.75
CA LEU A 585 -11.29 -1.77 -14.69
C LEU A 585 -10.67 -1.52 -16.07
N ARG A 586 -9.47 -0.95 -16.08
CA ARG A 586 -8.65 -0.76 -17.26
C ARG A 586 -7.93 -2.07 -17.64
N ALA A 587 -7.40 -2.17 -18.86
CA ALA A 587 -6.75 -3.41 -19.32
C ALA A 587 -5.51 -3.76 -18.49
N GLU A 588 -4.82 -2.73 -17.98
CA GLU A 588 -3.65 -2.81 -17.12
C GLU A 588 -3.99 -3.49 -15.78
N GLU A 589 -5.09 -3.08 -15.14
CA GLU A 589 -5.58 -3.65 -13.88
C GLU A 589 -6.00 -5.12 -14.04
N VAL A 590 -6.63 -5.44 -15.17
CA VAL A 590 -7.04 -6.80 -15.52
C VAL A 590 -5.83 -7.70 -15.78
N SER A 591 -4.81 -7.18 -16.48
CA SER A 591 -3.55 -7.88 -16.73
C SER A 591 -2.83 -8.19 -15.41
N ALA A 592 -2.68 -7.21 -14.52
CA ALA A 592 -2.07 -7.41 -13.20
C ALA A 592 -2.79 -8.51 -12.38
N LEU A 593 -4.12 -8.42 -12.23
CA LEU A 593 -4.91 -9.43 -11.53
C LEU A 593 -4.76 -10.84 -12.14
N SER A 594 -4.66 -10.92 -13.47
CA SER A 594 -4.49 -12.19 -14.19
C SER A 594 -3.09 -12.77 -14.16
N ALA A 595 -2.08 -11.93 -13.93
CA ALA A 595 -0.71 -12.34 -13.69
C ALA A 595 -0.49 -12.81 -12.26
N GLY A 596 -1.52 -12.76 -11.39
CA GLY A 596 -1.40 -13.16 -9.99
C GLY A 596 -0.99 -12.02 -9.05
N HIS A 597 -1.06 -10.77 -9.52
CA HIS A 597 -0.60 -9.58 -8.80
C HIS A 597 -1.75 -8.74 -8.27
N MET A 598 -1.43 -7.83 -7.35
CA MET A 598 -2.36 -6.80 -6.92
C MET A 598 -2.41 -5.68 -7.99
N PRO A 599 -3.58 -5.10 -8.29
CA PRO A 599 -3.70 -4.09 -9.33
C PRO A 599 -3.03 -2.79 -8.89
N ALA A 600 -1.75 -2.66 -9.22
CA ALA A 600 -0.92 -1.51 -8.89
C ALA A 600 -1.19 -0.31 -9.83
N THR A 601 -2.45 0.11 -9.96
CA THR A 601 -2.84 1.36 -10.61
C THR A 601 -4.07 1.96 -9.94
N ALA A 602 -4.12 3.29 -9.85
CA ALA A 602 -5.25 3.99 -9.26
C ALA A 602 -6.10 4.76 -10.30
N SER A 603 -7.35 4.99 -9.93
CA SER A 603 -8.26 6.00 -10.44
C SER A 603 -8.43 7.17 -9.48
N GLY A 604 -8.35 6.95 -8.16
CA GLY A 604 -8.37 8.01 -7.14
C GLY A 604 -7.03 8.19 -6.43
N THR A 605 -6.62 9.44 -6.15
CA THR A 605 -5.40 9.79 -5.41
C THR A 605 -5.74 10.63 -4.18
N PHE A 606 -5.16 10.26 -3.04
CA PHE A 606 -5.35 10.90 -1.74
C PHE A 606 -4.00 11.45 -1.25
N THR A 607 -3.76 12.73 -1.51
CA THR A 607 -2.50 13.40 -1.17
C THR A 607 -2.55 13.98 0.25
N LEU A 608 -1.56 13.60 1.07
CA LEU A 608 -1.36 14.11 2.43
C LEU A 608 -1.00 15.60 2.44
N ASP A 609 -1.62 16.37 3.34
CA ASP A 609 -1.26 17.77 3.59
C ASP A 609 -0.50 17.99 4.92
N ALA A 610 -0.37 16.95 5.74
CA ALA A 610 0.52 16.85 6.91
C ALA A 610 0.72 15.36 7.33
N ASN A 611 1.53 15.11 8.37
CA ASN A 611 1.83 13.76 8.86
C ASN A 611 0.58 12.99 9.29
N LEU A 612 0.49 11.72 8.89
CA LEU A 612 -0.63 10.82 9.16
C LEU A 612 -0.31 9.87 10.33
N ALA A 613 -1.28 9.63 11.21
CA ALA A 613 -1.17 8.68 12.32
C ALA A 613 -2.40 7.77 12.41
N ILE A 614 -2.18 6.46 12.49
CA ILE A 614 -3.20 5.42 12.56
C ILE A 614 -2.93 4.55 13.81
N ALA A 615 -3.94 4.38 14.67
CA ALA A 615 -3.85 3.68 15.95
C ALA A 615 -4.00 2.15 15.84
N ASN A 616 -4.42 1.66 14.68
CA ASN A 616 -4.46 0.25 14.27
C ASN A 616 -4.05 0.15 12.79
N ASN A 617 -4.76 -0.60 11.93
CA ASN A 617 -4.28 -0.96 10.60
C ASN A 617 -4.41 0.18 9.58
N LEU A 618 -3.45 0.26 8.65
CA LEU A 618 -3.61 1.00 7.39
C LEU A 618 -3.88 0.00 6.27
N ILE A 619 -5.01 0.17 5.57
CA ILE A 619 -5.45 -0.69 4.48
C ILE A 619 -5.49 0.11 3.18
N LEU A 620 -4.72 -0.31 2.18
CA LEU A 620 -4.83 0.18 0.81
C LEU A 620 -5.66 -0.83 0.01
N ALA A 621 -6.99 -0.73 0.11
CA ALA A 621 -7.91 -1.63 -0.57
C ALA A 621 -7.90 -1.38 -2.09
N SER A 622 -7.84 -0.10 -2.49
CA SER A 622 -7.57 0.40 -3.84
C SER A 622 -7.24 1.89 -3.79
N GLY A 623 -7.07 2.58 -4.93
CA GLY A 623 -6.67 4.00 -4.94
C GLY A 623 -5.19 4.22 -4.57
N ASP A 624 -4.74 5.48 -4.61
CA ASP A 624 -3.35 5.91 -4.39
C ASP A 624 -3.22 6.77 -3.14
N LEU A 625 -2.36 6.35 -2.20
CA LEU A 625 -1.97 7.14 -1.03
C LEU A 625 -0.64 7.86 -1.31
N ASP A 626 -0.70 9.19 -1.43
CA ASP A 626 0.43 10.00 -1.87
C ASP A 626 0.94 10.95 -0.76
N VAL A 627 2.23 10.85 -0.42
CA VAL A 627 2.84 11.69 0.62
C VAL A 627 3.51 12.97 0.07
N SER A 628 3.38 13.25 -1.24
CA SER A 628 4.15 14.25 -2.01
C SER A 628 4.06 15.72 -1.59
N GLY A 629 3.20 16.06 -0.62
CA GLY A 629 3.06 17.43 -0.11
C GLY A 629 4.39 18.03 0.36
N THR A 630 5.09 17.34 1.29
CA THR A 630 6.47 17.64 1.72
C THR A 630 7.15 16.43 2.41
N ASP A 631 7.12 15.24 1.80
CA ASP A 631 7.69 14.01 2.39
C ASP A 631 7.08 13.65 3.76
N TYR A 632 5.74 13.71 3.84
CA TYR A 632 5.04 13.52 5.11
C TYR A 632 5.22 12.11 5.66
N ALA A 633 5.37 12.02 6.99
CA ALA A 633 5.50 10.74 7.67
C ALA A 633 4.14 10.07 7.86
N VAL A 634 4.10 8.74 7.71
CA VAL A 634 2.94 7.91 8.04
C VAL A 634 3.32 7.04 9.23
N THR A 635 2.53 7.09 10.30
CA THR A 635 2.72 6.26 11.49
C THR A 635 1.53 5.32 11.65
N ALA A 636 1.75 4.00 11.68
CA ALA A 636 0.70 3.01 11.90
C ALA A 636 1.07 2.11 13.08
N SER A 637 0.15 1.90 14.01
CA SER A 637 0.33 0.94 15.10
C SER A 637 -0.06 -0.48 14.69
N GLY A 638 -1.07 -0.68 13.86
CA GLY A 638 -1.47 -2.00 13.37
C GLY A 638 -0.74 -2.40 12.08
N SER A 639 -1.25 -3.44 11.42
CA SER A 639 -0.72 -3.99 10.17
C SER A 639 -0.76 -2.99 9.02
N TRP A 640 0.18 -3.14 8.09
CA TRP A 640 0.15 -2.48 6.78
C TRP A 640 -0.39 -3.48 5.76
N LEU A 641 -1.57 -3.20 5.19
CA LEU A 641 -2.32 -4.16 4.35
C LEU A 641 -2.68 -3.54 3.00
N ASN A 642 -1.85 -3.74 1.99
CA ASN A 642 -2.22 -3.43 0.62
C ASN A 642 -2.95 -4.62 -0.03
N TYR A 643 -4.07 -4.36 -0.71
CA TYR A 643 -4.90 -5.37 -1.41
C TYR A 643 -5.10 -5.05 -2.90
N GLY A 644 -4.54 -3.93 -3.38
CA GLY A 644 -4.79 -3.40 -4.74
C GLY A 644 -4.72 -1.87 -4.84
N GLY A 645 -4.09 -1.20 -3.89
CA GLY A 645 -3.81 0.23 -3.94
C GLY A 645 -2.38 0.56 -4.36
N GLN A 646 -2.15 1.84 -4.58
CA GLN A 646 -0.85 2.45 -4.78
C GLN A 646 -0.41 3.18 -3.51
N PHE A 647 0.89 3.12 -3.25
CA PHE A 647 1.56 3.93 -2.26
C PHE A 647 2.67 4.71 -2.96
N SER A 648 2.61 6.04 -2.88
CA SER A 648 3.61 6.93 -3.45
C SER A 648 4.50 7.49 -2.34
N PRO A 649 5.60 6.79 -1.93
CA PRO A 649 6.36 7.08 -0.71
C PRO A 649 7.24 8.34 -0.78
N GLN A 650 7.60 8.80 -1.99
CA GLN A 650 8.51 9.93 -2.22
C GLN A 650 9.78 9.83 -1.34
N SER A 651 10.19 10.89 -0.63
CA SER A 651 11.24 10.80 0.40
C SER A 651 10.68 10.65 1.83
N GLY A 652 9.41 10.27 1.99
CA GLY A 652 8.73 10.10 3.28
C GLY A 652 9.21 8.88 4.10
N THR A 653 8.81 8.82 5.36
CA THR A 653 9.12 7.70 6.26
C THR A 653 7.83 7.07 6.79
N VAL A 654 7.72 5.74 6.67
CA VAL A 654 6.71 4.95 7.36
C VAL A 654 7.26 4.49 8.71
N THR A 655 6.46 4.65 9.76
CA THR A 655 6.79 4.23 11.13
C THR A 655 5.76 3.23 11.62
N LEU A 656 6.21 2.02 11.95
CA LEU A 656 5.40 0.92 12.43
C LEU A 656 5.59 0.77 13.95
N GLU A 657 4.56 1.16 14.71
CA GLU A 657 4.61 1.27 16.18
C GLU A 657 4.05 0.05 16.91
N GLY A 658 3.32 -0.84 16.24
CA GLY A 658 2.84 -2.14 16.75
C GLY A 658 1.81 -2.02 17.88
N SER A 659 0.60 -2.55 17.68
CA SER A 659 -0.49 -2.52 18.64
C SER A 659 -0.14 -3.27 19.94
N GLY A 660 0.82 -4.19 19.86
CA GLY A 660 1.21 -5.09 20.94
C GLY A 660 0.42 -6.39 20.94
N ASP A 661 -0.27 -6.68 19.83
CA ASP A 661 -0.83 -7.98 19.53
C ASP A 661 0.29 -8.97 19.11
N SER A 662 -0.08 -10.14 18.58
CA SER A 662 0.90 -11.16 18.13
C SER A 662 0.93 -11.36 16.62
N ASP A 663 0.05 -10.66 15.91
CA ASP A 663 -0.39 -11.00 14.56
C ASP A 663 -0.24 -9.78 13.62
N GLU A 664 0.70 -8.86 13.91
CA GLU A 664 0.95 -7.72 13.02
C GLU A 664 1.60 -8.17 11.69
N GLU A 665 1.08 -7.66 10.58
CA GLU A 665 1.46 -8.06 9.23
C GLU A 665 1.97 -6.88 8.40
N ILE A 666 2.87 -7.18 7.47
CA ILE A 666 3.21 -6.28 6.36
C ILE A 666 2.88 -7.01 5.07
N ARG A 667 1.89 -6.49 4.35
CA ARG A 667 1.64 -6.76 2.93
C ARG A 667 1.86 -5.45 2.19
N SER A 668 3.06 -5.27 1.63
CA SER A 668 3.41 -4.07 0.84
C SER A 668 2.52 -3.92 -0.39
N GLY A 669 1.98 -5.04 -0.89
CA GLY A 669 1.36 -5.14 -2.20
C GLY A 669 2.42 -4.92 -3.27
N GLY A 670 3.59 -5.55 -3.11
CA GLY A 670 4.75 -5.52 -4.01
C GLY A 670 5.32 -4.13 -4.29
N GLN A 671 5.25 -3.21 -3.32
CA GLN A 671 5.65 -1.80 -3.49
C GLN A 671 6.70 -1.40 -2.46
N ALA A 672 7.69 -0.63 -2.91
CA ALA A 672 8.79 -0.19 -2.06
C ALA A 672 8.35 0.88 -1.04
N PHE A 673 8.98 0.86 0.13
CA PHE A 673 8.97 1.99 1.07
C PHE A 673 10.25 2.82 0.88
N ASN A 674 10.19 4.14 0.94
CA ASN A 674 11.44 4.93 0.91
C ASN A 674 12.25 4.81 2.22
N ASN A 675 11.60 4.86 3.38
CA ASN A 675 12.24 4.58 4.67
C ASN A 675 11.22 3.90 5.60
N LEU A 676 11.65 2.90 6.36
CA LEU A 676 10.78 2.11 7.24
C LEU A 676 11.36 1.98 8.64
N THR A 677 10.65 2.49 9.64
CA THR A 677 11.10 2.51 11.05
C THR A 677 10.19 1.68 11.93
N PHE A 678 10.76 0.80 12.75
CA PHE A 678 10.03 0.01 13.74
C PHE A 678 10.41 0.45 15.15
N THR A 679 9.44 0.90 15.95
CA THR A 679 9.72 1.55 17.25
C THR A 679 9.49 0.65 18.47
N ASN A 680 8.61 -0.35 18.38
CA ASN A 680 8.22 -1.20 19.52
C ASN A 680 8.88 -2.60 19.50
N SER A 681 8.33 -3.57 20.24
CA SER A 681 8.82 -4.95 20.30
C SER A 681 7.88 -6.00 19.71
N SER A 682 6.97 -5.61 18.80
CA SER A 682 6.08 -6.54 18.07
C SER A 682 6.84 -7.41 17.06
N THR A 683 6.16 -8.42 16.54
CA THR A 683 6.67 -9.27 15.46
C THR A 683 5.85 -9.02 14.20
N TRP A 684 6.51 -8.49 13.17
CA TRP A 684 5.90 -8.12 11.90
C TRP A 684 6.10 -9.25 10.90
N THR A 685 5.02 -9.95 10.55
CA THR A 685 5.08 -11.07 9.60
C THR A 685 4.88 -10.57 8.18
N LEU A 686 5.83 -10.86 7.29
CA LEU A 686 5.72 -10.48 5.88
C LEU A 686 4.68 -11.33 5.15
N ARG A 687 4.01 -10.74 4.15
CA ARG A 687 3.00 -11.35 3.28
C ARG A 687 3.34 -11.19 1.78
N ASP A 688 4.51 -10.63 1.51
CA ASP A 688 5.09 -10.40 0.20
C ASP A 688 6.56 -9.96 0.39
N LEU A 689 7.24 -9.68 -0.72
CA LEU A 689 8.52 -8.98 -0.73
C LEU A 689 8.43 -7.67 0.08
N LEU A 690 9.37 -7.47 1.00
CA LEU A 690 9.59 -6.19 1.64
C LEU A 690 10.77 -5.49 0.95
N ASP A 691 10.50 -4.47 0.16
CA ASP A 691 11.53 -3.61 -0.45
C ASP A 691 11.55 -2.21 0.19
N VAL A 692 12.76 -1.68 0.38
CA VAL A 692 12.98 -0.39 1.04
C VAL A 692 14.15 0.37 0.38
N ASP A 693 13.85 1.42 -0.40
CA ASP A 693 14.81 2.30 -1.12
C ASP A 693 15.73 3.14 -0.21
N GLY A 694 15.77 2.83 1.09
CA GLY A 694 16.47 3.57 2.11
C GLY A 694 16.77 2.71 3.32
N VAL A 695 16.46 3.23 4.51
CA VAL A 695 16.87 2.60 5.76
C VAL A 695 15.72 1.83 6.40
N ILE A 696 15.97 0.55 6.71
CA ILE A 696 15.20 -0.19 7.71
C ILE A 696 15.79 0.11 9.09
N THR A 697 15.05 0.85 9.92
CA THR A 697 15.46 1.18 11.29
C THR A 697 14.76 0.26 12.28
N LEU A 698 15.52 -0.57 13.01
CA LEU A 698 15.01 -1.48 14.03
C LEU A 698 15.37 -0.95 15.43
N SER A 699 14.36 -0.44 16.15
CA SER A 699 14.53 0.03 17.53
C SER A 699 14.44 -1.10 18.54
N SER A 700 13.46 -2.01 18.39
CA SER A 700 13.32 -3.23 19.21
C SER A 700 12.44 -4.35 18.61
N ALA A 701 11.92 -4.19 17.39
CA ALA A 701 10.94 -5.09 16.80
C ALA A 701 11.57 -6.36 16.20
N THR A 702 10.74 -7.32 15.81
CA THR A 702 11.17 -8.46 14.98
C THR A 702 10.49 -8.40 13.63
N ILE A 703 11.27 -8.45 12.54
CA ILE A 703 10.73 -8.76 11.21
C ILE A 703 10.79 -10.28 11.03
N ASP A 704 9.69 -10.92 10.67
CA ASP A 704 9.60 -12.36 10.38
C ASP A 704 9.23 -12.58 8.91
N ALA A 705 10.12 -13.19 8.14
CA ALA A 705 10.00 -13.38 6.69
C ALA A 705 8.92 -14.41 6.25
N SER A 706 7.97 -14.75 7.13
CA SER A 706 6.92 -15.77 6.92
C SER A 706 7.45 -17.20 6.72
N THR A 707 6.57 -18.19 6.87
CA THR A 707 6.86 -19.57 6.47
C THR A 707 7.19 -19.71 4.99
N ASP A 708 6.78 -18.73 4.19
CA ASP A 708 6.94 -18.69 2.74
C ASP A 708 8.32 -18.08 2.35
N SER A 709 9.05 -17.52 3.32
CA SER A 709 10.44 -17.06 3.19
C SER A 709 10.64 -15.91 2.20
N TYR A 710 9.81 -14.86 2.32
CA TYR A 710 9.92 -13.66 1.51
C TYR A 710 11.28 -12.96 1.69
N SER A 711 11.80 -12.40 0.60
CA SER A 711 13.02 -11.59 0.62
C SER A 711 12.79 -10.25 1.34
N ILE A 712 13.88 -9.68 1.86
CA ILE A 712 13.92 -8.34 2.44
C ILE A 712 15.04 -7.57 1.77
N HIS A 713 14.71 -6.52 1.02
CA HIS A 713 15.65 -5.64 0.35
C HIS A 713 15.74 -4.31 1.11
N ALA A 714 16.95 -3.77 1.29
CA ALA A 714 17.14 -2.45 1.88
C ALA A 714 18.50 -1.83 1.51
N HIS A 715 18.57 -0.51 1.37
CA HIS A 715 19.87 0.17 1.23
C HIS A 715 20.70 0.14 2.52
N ASP A 716 20.09 0.22 3.71
CA ASP A 716 20.78 0.08 5.01
C ASP A 716 19.87 -0.53 6.10
N PHE A 717 20.50 -1.12 7.12
CA PHE A 717 19.85 -1.62 8.35
C PHE A 717 20.45 -0.93 9.59
N ASP A 718 19.77 0.09 10.12
CA ASP A 718 20.08 0.68 11.42
C ASP A 718 19.41 -0.14 12.54
N GLN A 719 20.03 -1.24 12.91
CA GLN A 719 19.58 -2.09 14.02
C GLN A 719 20.22 -1.65 15.35
N ALA A 720 19.53 -0.76 16.06
CA ALA A 720 19.88 -0.41 17.43
C ALA A 720 19.52 -1.54 18.42
N SER A 721 18.38 -2.20 18.22
CA SER A 721 18.02 -3.51 18.81
C SER A 721 16.86 -4.15 18.03
N GLY A 722 16.29 -5.26 18.51
CA GLY A 722 15.34 -6.06 17.72
C GLY A 722 16.06 -7.11 16.87
N THR A 723 15.32 -7.89 16.08
CA THR A 723 15.87 -9.02 15.31
C THR A 723 15.24 -9.16 13.93
N VAL A 724 15.91 -9.89 13.04
CA VAL A 724 15.29 -10.43 11.81
C VAL A 724 15.18 -11.95 11.99
N THR A 725 14.01 -12.51 11.70
CA THR A 725 13.78 -13.95 11.60
C THR A 725 13.61 -14.29 10.12
N PRO A 726 14.70 -14.52 9.36
CA PRO A 726 14.59 -14.70 7.91
C PRO A 726 14.06 -16.08 7.52
N ARG A 727 14.02 -17.06 8.42
CA ARG A 727 13.69 -18.48 8.11
C ARG A 727 14.57 -19.06 7.01
N SER A 728 14.10 -19.17 5.77
CA SER A 728 14.94 -19.47 4.60
C SER A 728 14.94 -18.35 3.54
N GLY A 729 14.45 -17.17 3.92
CA GLY A 729 14.38 -15.98 3.09
C GLY A 729 15.72 -15.26 2.99
N LEU A 730 15.81 -14.43 1.96
CA LEU A 730 17.00 -13.69 1.56
C LEU A 730 16.98 -12.27 2.15
N VAL A 731 18.13 -11.80 2.66
CA VAL A 731 18.32 -10.37 2.96
C VAL A 731 19.27 -9.79 1.92
N VAL A 732 18.82 -8.79 1.17
CA VAL A 732 19.63 -8.09 0.15
C VAL A 732 19.97 -6.69 0.65
N LEU A 733 21.25 -6.33 0.58
CA LEU A 733 21.70 -4.95 0.69
C LEU A 733 22.05 -4.43 -0.71
N ASN A 734 21.22 -3.54 -1.25
CA ASN A 734 21.23 -3.06 -2.65
C ASN A 734 21.63 -1.58 -2.81
N GLY A 735 22.11 -0.92 -1.75
CA GLY A 735 22.38 0.53 -1.75
C GLY A 735 23.67 0.98 -2.44
N SER A 736 23.62 2.09 -3.17
CA SER A 736 24.78 2.72 -3.84
C SER A 736 25.67 3.60 -2.94
N SER A 737 25.52 3.49 -1.62
CA SER A 737 26.22 4.33 -0.63
C SER A 737 26.97 3.50 0.41
N ASN A 738 28.03 4.08 0.98
CA ASN A 738 28.78 3.44 2.07
C ASN A 738 27.94 3.40 3.35
N VAL A 739 27.62 2.20 3.84
CA VAL A 739 26.75 1.98 5.00
C VAL A 739 27.44 1.15 6.09
N THR A 740 26.87 1.13 7.30
CA THR A 740 27.38 0.30 8.40
C THR A 740 26.23 -0.37 9.12
N PHE A 741 25.97 -1.63 8.76
CA PHE A 741 24.83 -2.40 9.22
C PHE A 741 25.19 -3.31 10.40
N THR A 742 24.20 -3.74 11.17
CA THR A 742 24.37 -4.74 12.23
C THR A 742 23.19 -5.71 12.22
N PHE A 743 23.48 -7.00 12.36
CA PHE A 743 22.48 -8.02 12.67
C PHE A 743 22.83 -8.65 14.02
N THR A 744 21.80 -8.95 14.81
CA THR A 744 21.92 -9.61 16.13
C THR A 744 21.30 -11.01 16.14
N SER A 745 20.65 -11.41 15.05
CA SER A 745 20.16 -12.76 14.79
C SER A 745 21.00 -13.46 13.71
N THR A 746 20.98 -14.79 13.72
CA THR A 746 21.54 -15.62 12.65
C THR A 746 20.72 -15.43 11.38
N LEU A 747 21.38 -15.14 10.25
CA LEU A 747 20.71 -15.03 8.95
C LEU A 747 20.66 -16.36 8.19
N ASN A 748 19.72 -16.49 7.25
CA ASN A 748 19.78 -17.59 6.28
C ASN A 748 20.74 -17.21 5.15
N GLU A 749 20.36 -16.25 4.31
CA GLU A 749 21.25 -15.70 3.29
C GLU A 749 21.36 -14.18 3.42
N LEU A 750 22.59 -13.67 3.27
CA LEU A 750 22.88 -12.25 3.10
C LEU A 750 23.54 -12.03 1.75
N GLN A 751 22.92 -11.20 0.93
CA GLN A 751 23.38 -10.85 -0.41
C GLN A 751 23.75 -9.37 -0.48
N ILE A 752 24.91 -9.08 -1.09
CA ILE A 752 25.42 -7.74 -1.30
C ILE A 752 25.40 -7.39 -2.79
N GLU A 753 24.75 -6.28 -3.11
CA GLU A 753 24.59 -5.71 -4.44
C GLU A 753 24.87 -4.20 -4.40
N ASP A 754 25.67 -3.71 -5.35
CA ASP A 754 25.64 -2.31 -5.77
C ASP A 754 25.11 -2.36 -7.22
N PRO A 755 23.87 -1.91 -7.50
CA PRO A 755 23.29 -1.95 -8.82
C PRO A 755 23.90 -0.91 -9.76
N THR A 756 24.68 0.04 -9.23
CA THR A 756 25.36 1.06 -10.03
C THR A 756 26.67 0.52 -10.61
N GLU A 757 26.92 0.83 -11.88
CA GLU A 757 28.12 0.39 -12.57
C GLU A 757 28.74 1.53 -13.40
N ASP A 758 30.07 1.62 -13.41
CA ASP A 758 30.82 2.52 -14.30
C ASP A 758 30.27 2.44 -15.74
N GLY A 759 29.79 3.57 -16.24
CA GLY A 759 29.25 3.73 -17.58
C GLY A 759 27.86 3.11 -17.84
N LEU A 760 27.18 2.53 -16.86
CA LEU A 760 25.77 2.10 -16.99
C LEU A 760 24.85 3.34 -17.01
N VAL A 761 23.91 3.38 -17.95
CA VAL A 761 23.00 4.54 -18.20
C VAL A 761 21.55 4.13 -18.44
N GLY A 762 21.22 2.88 -18.13
CA GLY A 762 19.90 2.31 -18.23
C GLY A 762 19.99 0.85 -17.82
N TYR A 763 19.29 0.48 -16.75
CA TYR A 763 19.25 -0.89 -16.25
C TYR A 763 17.85 -1.20 -15.74
N TRP A 764 17.11 -1.94 -16.55
CA TRP A 764 15.76 -2.37 -16.24
C TRP A 764 15.83 -3.85 -15.91
N LYS A 765 15.73 -4.16 -14.61
CA LYS A 765 15.74 -5.54 -14.13
C LYS A 765 14.54 -6.31 -14.68
N LEU A 766 13.36 -5.69 -14.69
CA LEU A 766 12.07 -6.32 -15.00
C LEU A 766 11.57 -7.27 -13.88
N ASP A 767 11.93 -6.90 -12.64
CA ASP A 767 11.59 -7.57 -11.38
C ASP A 767 10.49 -6.88 -10.59
N GLU A 768 9.93 -5.77 -11.09
CA GLU A 768 8.87 -5.01 -10.44
C GLU A 768 7.58 -5.82 -10.27
N CYS A 769 7.43 -6.88 -11.08
CA CYS A 769 6.35 -7.88 -11.07
C CYS A 769 4.93 -7.34 -11.35
N GLN A 770 4.69 -6.05 -11.21
CA GLN A 770 3.36 -5.46 -11.21
C GLN A 770 3.39 -3.96 -11.44
N GLY A 771 2.22 -3.39 -11.68
CA GLY A 771 2.07 -1.98 -12.02
C GLY A 771 2.55 -1.67 -13.43
N ASN A 772 2.60 -0.38 -13.74
CA ASN A 772 2.89 0.12 -15.09
C ASN A 772 4.27 0.77 -15.21
N SER A 773 5.11 0.73 -14.16
CA SER A 773 6.45 1.32 -14.16
C SER A 773 7.51 0.25 -14.36
N VAL A 774 8.62 0.63 -14.98
CA VAL A 774 9.83 -0.20 -15.12
C VAL A 774 11.01 0.64 -14.66
N ILE A 775 11.64 0.28 -13.54
CA ILE A 775 12.54 1.17 -12.80
C ILE A 775 13.98 1.07 -13.34
N ASP A 776 14.64 2.22 -13.51
CA ASP A 776 16.04 2.30 -13.90
C ASP A 776 16.97 2.16 -12.68
N SER A 777 17.36 0.91 -12.41
CA SER A 777 18.33 0.54 -11.38
C SER A 777 19.74 1.09 -11.61
N SER A 778 20.04 1.75 -12.74
CA SER A 778 21.39 2.30 -12.98
C SER A 778 21.69 3.59 -12.21
N GLY A 779 20.66 4.25 -11.66
CA GLY A 779 20.76 5.53 -10.98
C GLY A 779 20.74 6.75 -11.92
N THR A 780 20.40 6.58 -13.20
CA THR A 780 20.14 7.72 -14.10
C THR A 780 18.70 8.23 -14.06
N GLY A 781 17.75 7.44 -13.54
CA GLY A 781 16.33 7.81 -13.47
C GLY A 781 15.62 7.71 -14.82
N ASN A 782 16.10 6.84 -15.71
CA ASN A 782 15.50 6.54 -17.00
C ASN A 782 14.36 5.53 -16.86
N ASP A 783 13.41 5.80 -15.97
CA ASP A 783 12.28 4.91 -15.68
C ASP A 783 11.34 4.82 -16.88
N GLY A 784 10.82 3.61 -17.13
CA GLY A 784 9.90 3.29 -18.21
C GLY A 784 8.44 3.25 -17.77
N THR A 785 7.53 3.32 -18.75
CA THR A 785 6.10 3.06 -18.55
C THR A 785 5.60 2.01 -19.54
N LEU A 786 4.85 1.02 -19.04
CA LEU A 786 4.18 0.00 -19.85
C LEU A 786 3.04 0.62 -20.67
N ALA A 787 3.00 0.32 -21.98
CA ALA A 787 2.03 0.89 -22.92
C ALA A 787 1.72 -0.07 -24.10
N GLY A 788 0.74 0.31 -24.92
CA GLY A 788 0.32 -0.42 -26.13
C GLY A 788 -1.15 -0.19 -26.48
N THR A 789 -1.57 -0.33 -27.75
CA THR A 789 -2.99 -0.15 -28.10
C THR A 789 -3.86 -1.38 -27.85
N ALA A 790 -3.27 -2.55 -27.61
CA ALA A 790 -3.97 -3.75 -27.11
C ALA A 790 -3.85 -3.94 -25.58
N GLY A 791 -3.20 -3.01 -24.88
CA GLY A 791 -2.85 -3.12 -23.45
C GLY A 791 -1.33 -3.24 -23.24
N PRO A 792 -0.88 -3.21 -21.97
CA PRO A 792 0.54 -3.32 -21.62
C PRO A 792 1.07 -4.76 -21.80
N PRO A 793 2.39 -4.95 -21.95
CA PRO A 793 3.00 -6.27 -21.78
C PRO A 793 2.78 -6.81 -20.36
N ALA A 794 2.80 -8.14 -20.20
CA ALA A 794 2.41 -8.81 -18.96
C ALA A 794 3.63 -9.31 -18.18
N TRP A 795 3.62 -9.11 -16.86
CA TRP A 795 4.61 -9.66 -15.94
C TRP A 795 4.49 -11.19 -15.82
N SER A 796 5.61 -11.88 -15.58
CA SER A 796 5.63 -13.32 -15.34
C SER A 796 6.77 -13.75 -14.42
N GLY A 797 6.44 -14.29 -13.24
CA GLY A 797 7.40 -15.00 -12.37
C GLY A 797 7.68 -16.46 -12.80
N SER A 798 7.18 -16.90 -13.96
CA SER A 798 7.24 -18.30 -14.37
C SER A 798 8.28 -18.57 -15.46
N GLY A 799 9.10 -19.61 -15.29
CA GLY A 799 10.05 -20.04 -16.34
C GLY A 799 11.23 -19.08 -16.56
N LEU A 800 11.57 -18.31 -15.52
CA LEU A 800 12.66 -17.32 -15.46
C LEU A 800 14.03 -17.91 -15.82
N PRO A 801 14.99 -17.08 -16.29
CA PRO A 801 16.33 -17.52 -16.66
C PRO A 801 17.11 -17.98 -15.43
N THR A 802 17.20 -19.30 -15.21
CA THR A 802 17.90 -19.94 -14.07
C THR A 802 19.42 -19.70 -13.98
N ALA A 803 19.95 -18.83 -14.84
CA ALA A 803 21.33 -18.36 -14.78
C ALA A 803 21.46 -17.06 -13.99
N ILE A 804 20.37 -16.28 -13.84
CA ILE A 804 20.36 -15.08 -13.01
C ILE A 804 20.62 -15.45 -11.55
N SER A 805 21.49 -14.67 -10.89
CA SER A 805 22.02 -14.95 -9.56
C SER A 805 21.74 -13.87 -8.52
N PHE A 806 21.16 -12.73 -8.92
CA PHE A 806 20.46 -11.83 -8.00
C PHE A 806 19.02 -12.33 -7.76
N ASP A 807 18.31 -11.72 -6.80
CA ASP A 807 16.89 -12.02 -6.58
C ASP A 807 16.08 -11.48 -7.76
N ASN A 808 15.52 -12.39 -8.54
CA ASN A 808 14.91 -12.12 -9.84
C ASN A 808 13.49 -12.69 -9.85
N PRO A 809 12.52 -12.06 -9.14
CA PRO A 809 11.18 -12.59 -9.01
C PRO A 809 10.37 -12.62 -10.32
N CYS A 810 10.69 -11.77 -11.31
CA CYS A 810 9.86 -11.63 -12.52
C CYS A 810 10.65 -11.42 -13.82
N ALA A 811 9.91 -11.40 -14.92
CA ALA A 811 10.34 -10.98 -16.26
C ALA A 811 9.12 -10.41 -17.01
N LEU A 812 9.34 -9.72 -18.13
CA LEU A 812 8.27 -9.04 -18.89
C LEU A 812 7.98 -9.74 -20.22
N ASN A 813 6.71 -10.06 -20.47
CA ASN A 813 6.26 -10.87 -21.61
C ASN A 813 5.43 -10.09 -22.64
N PHE A 814 5.76 -10.31 -23.92
CA PHE A 814 5.15 -9.70 -25.10
C PHE A 814 4.63 -10.81 -26.03
N ASP A 815 3.57 -10.56 -26.80
CA ASP A 815 2.89 -11.57 -27.64
C ASP A 815 2.57 -11.08 -29.07
N ALA A 816 3.31 -10.05 -29.53
CA ALA A 816 3.07 -9.38 -30.81
C ALA A 816 1.64 -8.83 -31.03
N GLU A 817 1.06 -8.21 -30.00
CA GLU A 817 -0.13 -7.35 -30.11
C GLU A 817 0.13 -5.88 -29.70
N ASP A 818 1.07 -5.19 -30.37
CA ASP A 818 1.34 -3.75 -30.19
C ASP A 818 1.64 -3.32 -28.74
N ARG A 819 2.56 -4.05 -28.08
CA ARG A 819 2.95 -3.85 -26.67
C ARG A 819 4.38 -3.34 -26.55
N VAL A 820 4.60 -2.37 -25.66
CA VAL A 820 5.85 -1.61 -25.56
C VAL A 820 6.11 -1.14 -24.12
N VAL A 821 7.38 -0.93 -23.78
CA VAL A 821 7.75 -0.04 -22.66
C VAL A 821 8.32 1.24 -23.25
N GLU A 822 7.74 2.39 -22.92
CA GLU A 822 8.28 3.70 -23.31
C GLU A 822 9.19 4.25 -22.21
N ILE A 823 10.47 4.44 -22.52
CA ILE A 823 11.42 5.17 -21.68
C ILE A 823 11.49 6.62 -22.19
N PRO A 824 11.26 7.65 -21.35
CA PRO A 824 11.36 9.05 -21.75
C PRO A 824 12.72 9.42 -22.38
N ASP A 825 12.71 10.47 -23.21
CA ASP A 825 13.92 10.97 -23.86
C ASP A 825 14.87 11.66 -22.86
N ASP A 826 16.04 11.08 -22.64
CA ASP A 826 17.15 11.71 -21.92
C ASP A 826 18.48 11.64 -22.68
N ASN A 827 19.37 12.61 -22.41
CA ASN A 827 20.69 12.75 -23.05
C ASN A 827 21.70 11.68 -22.59
N THR A 828 21.44 10.94 -21.51
CA THR A 828 22.25 9.78 -21.08
C THR A 828 22.10 8.60 -22.04
N LEU A 829 20.96 8.51 -22.74
CA LEU A 829 20.63 7.49 -23.74
C LEU A 829 21.08 7.87 -25.17
N ASP A 830 21.68 9.05 -25.34
CA ASP A 830 22.32 9.49 -26.59
C ASP A 830 23.72 8.84 -26.74
N LEU A 831 23.76 7.60 -27.24
CA LEU A 831 24.98 6.79 -27.33
C LEU A 831 26.08 7.41 -28.21
N GLY A 832 27.34 7.17 -27.82
CA GLY A 832 28.52 7.78 -28.42
C GLY A 832 29.31 6.86 -29.36
N ASP A 833 30.63 7.07 -29.42
CA ASP A 833 31.52 6.26 -30.27
C ASP A 833 31.90 4.89 -29.70
N GLU A 834 31.57 4.65 -28.43
CA GLU A 834 31.66 3.39 -27.71
C GLU A 834 30.39 3.21 -26.88
N PHE A 835 29.87 1.98 -26.78
CA PHE A 835 28.68 1.63 -25.98
C PHE A 835 28.51 0.11 -25.91
N THR A 836 27.66 -0.37 -25.00
CA THR A 836 27.22 -1.77 -24.95
C THR A 836 25.71 -1.85 -24.74
N LEU A 837 25.05 -2.74 -25.50
CA LEU A 837 23.65 -3.13 -25.29
C LEU A 837 23.64 -4.61 -24.86
N SER A 838 22.91 -4.94 -23.80
CA SER A 838 22.87 -6.30 -23.23
C SER A 838 21.46 -6.65 -22.73
N GLY A 839 21.15 -7.94 -22.65
CA GLY A 839 19.90 -8.40 -22.05
C GLY A 839 19.64 -9.89 -22.22
N TRP A 840 18.72 -10.42 -21.43
CA TRP A 840 18.20 -11.78 -21.58
C TRP A 840 16.91 -11.77 -22.40
N ALA A 841 16.73 -12.76 -23.26
CA ALA A 841 15.52 -12.93 -24.06
C ALA A 841 15.19 -14.41 -24.33
N LYS A 842 13.90 -14.73 -24.28
CA LYS A 842 13.29 -16.01 -24.66
C LYS A 842 12.17 -15.75 -25.66
N PHE A 843 12.50 -15.90 -26.94
CA PHE A 843 11.56 -15.71 -28.06
C PHE A 843 10.59 -16.89 -28.16
N ASP A 844 9.29 -16.64 -28.25
CA ASP A 844 8.27 -17.70 -28.22
C ASP A 844 8.02 -18.33 -29.61
N ASP A 845 8.08 -17.53 -30.68
CA ASP A 845 8.35 -17.98 -32.05
C ASP A 845 9.30 -17.01 -32.79
N PHE A 846 9.60 -17.30 -34.06
CA PHE A 846 10.32 -16.43 -34.99
C PHE A 846 9.52 -16.26 -36.30
N ASP A 847 8.20 -16.17 -36.20
CA ASP A 847 7.30 -15.92 -37.33
C ASP A 847 7.50 -14.49 -37.89
N GLU A 848 7.91 -13.54 -37.03
CA GLU A 848 8.29 -12.19 -37.44
C GLU A 848 9.74 -12.05 -37.93
N THR A 849 9.96 -11.10 -38.85
CA THR A 849 11.28 -10.91 -39.47
C THR A 849 12.27 -10.19 -38.56
N TYR A 850 11.77 -9.30 -37.69
CA TYR A 850 12.53 -8.49 -36.74
C TYR A 850 11.80 -8.51 -35.39
N MET A 851 12.53 -8.70 -34.30
CA MET A 851 12.03 -8.68 -32.93
C MET A 851 12.97 -7.81 -32.11
N PHE A 852 12.47 -6.75 -31.50
CA PHE A 852 13.29 -5.72 -30.85
C PHE A 852 13.25 -5.84 -29.34
N LEU A 853 14.42 -5.78 -28.71
CA LEU A 853 14.56 -5.77 -27.24
C LEU A 853 14.75 -4.33 -26.76
N ILE A 854 15.59 -3.57 -27.47
CA ILE A 854 15.86 -2.14 -27.21
C ILE A 854 15.95 -1.41 -28.56
N SER A 855 15.24 -0.29 -28.70
CA SER A 855 15.39 0.63 -29.85
C SER A 855 15.26 2.09 -29.43
N LYS A 856 15.94 2.98 -30.17
CA LYS A 856 15.68 4.43 -30.14
C LYS A 856 15.51 4.86 -31.59
N ASP A 857 14.27 5.17 -31.97
CA ASP A 857 13.91 5.58 -33.32
C ASP A 857 13.64 7.08 -33.39
N GLY A 858 13.64 7.65 -34.59
CA GLY A 858 13.25 9.04 -34.81
C GLY A 858 11.88 9.12 -35.47
N ALA A 859 11.35 10.34 -35.61
CA ALA A 859 10.04 10.58 -36.21
C ALA A 859 9.88 10.12 -37.68
N THR A 860 10.95 9.64 -38.32
CA THR A 860 10.93 8.95 -39.63
C THR A 860 12.03 7.87 -39.65
N ASN A 861 11.93 6.86 -40.53
CA ASN A 861 13.01 5.87 -40.74
C ASN A 861 14.39 6.46 -41.10
N SER A 862 14.45 7.70 -41.60
CA SER A 862 15.73 8.40 -41.81
C SER A 862 16.32 8.93 -40.51
N ASP A 863 15.52 9.02 -39.45
CA ASP A 863 15.79 9.59 -38.14
C ASP A 863 16.10 8.53 -37.06
N ASP A 864 15.80 7.25 -37.27
CA ASP A 864 16.20 6.12 -36.40
C ASP A 864 17.68 6.20 -35.97
N THR A 865 18.06 5.78 -34.75
CA THR A 865 19.47 5.82 -34.30
C THR A 865 20.10 4.45 -34.06
N TYR A 866 19.53 3.63 -33.16
CA TYR A 866 20.04 2.30 -32.85
C TYR A 866 18.91 1.31 -32.52
N ALA A 867 19.17 0.02 -32.75
CA ALA A 867 18.26 -1.06 -32.40
C ALA A 867 19.02 -2.36 -32.10
N PHE A 868 18.52 -3.14 -31.14
CA PHE A 868 19.10 -4.39 -30.65
C PHE A 868 18.02 -5.44 -30.44
N GLY A 869 18.30 -6.69 -30.82
CA GLY A 869 17.39 -7.82 -30.63
C GLY A 869 17.67 -8.97 -31.58
N ALA A 870 16.62 -9.55 -32.18
CA ALA A 870 16.73 -10.68 -33.10
C ALA A 870 16.18 -10.36 -34.50
N ARG A 871 16.80 -10.97 -35.51
CA ARG A 871 16.34 -10.94 -36.91
C ARG A 871 16.71 -12.22 -37.62
N LEU A 872 15.75 -12.88 -38.26
CA LEU A 872 15.97 -14.18 -38.94
C LEU A 872 16.67 -15.21 -38.03
N GLN A 873 16.19 -15.37 -36.78
CA GLN A 873 16.74 -16.27 -35.76
C GLN A 873 18.20 -15.98 -35.36
N LYS A 874 18.63 -14.71 -35.38
CA LYS A 874 20.00 -14.31 -35.06
C LYS A 874 20.01 -13.03 -34.25
N LEU A 875 20.91 -12.93 -33.26
CA LEU A 875 21.24 -11.65 -32.63
C LEU A 875 21.59 -10.62 -33.70
N TYR A 876 20.98 -9.46 -33.59
CA TYR A 876 21.00 -8.34 -34.50
C TYR A 876 21.26 -7.04 -33.76
N VAL A 877 22.13 -6.20 -34.32
CA VAL A 877 22.34 -4.81 -33.91
C VAL A 877 22.28 -3.95 -35.17
N ALA A 878 21.64 -2.79 -35.10
CA ALA A 878 21.66 -1.79 -36.15
C ALA A 878 21.97 -0.40 -35.63
N ILE A 879 22.62 0.41 -36.47
CA ILE A 879 23.14 1.74 -36.15
C ILE A 879 23.00 2.66 -37.38
N ASN A 880 22.65 3.93 -37.15
CA ASN A 880 22.34 4.89 -38.20
C ASN A 880 23.08 6.23 -38.06
N ASP A 881 23.98 6.52 -39.01
CA ASP A 881 24.72 7.79 -39.13
C ASP A 881 24.03 8.80 -40.09
N GLY A 882 22.78 8.54 -40.48
CA GLY A 882 22.14 9.09 -41.68
C GLY A 882 22.00 8.07 -42.83
N SER A 883 22.50 6.85 -42.64
CA SER A 883 22.13 5.65 -43.39
C SER A 883 22.10 4.44 -42.44
N TRP A 884 21.03 3.65 -42.51
CA TRP A 884 20.90 2.39 -41.76
C TRP A 884 22.04 1.40 -42.10
N ALA A 885 22.60 0.73 -41.08
CA ALA A 885 23.47 -0.43 -41.22
C ALA A 885 23.07 -1.50 -40.21
N GLU A 886 23.15 -2.77 -40.63
CA GLU A 886 22.69 -3.94 -39.89
C GLU A 886 23.85 -4.93 -39.71
N TYR A 887 24.03 -5.44 -38.49
CA TYR A 887 25.04 -6.41 -38.10
C TYR A 887 24.33 -7.61 -37.47
N SER A 888 24.79 -8.83 -37.72
CA SER A 888 24.12 -10.03 -37.21
C SER A 888 25.08 -11.15 -36.90
N ALA A 889 24.83 -11.86 -35.81
CA ALA A 889 25.68 -12.91 -35.27
C ALA A 889 25.65 -14.19 -36.14
N ASN A 890 26.52 -15.16 -35.84
CA ASN A 890 26.66 -16.44 -36.55
C ASN A 890 25.74 -17.54 -36.00
N THR A 891 25.52 -17.59 -34.69
CA THR A 891 24.65 -18.53 -34.00
C THR A 891 23.19 -18.35 -34.43
N THR A 892 22.45 -19.46 -34.53
CA THR A 892 21.01 -19.48 -34.81
C THR A 892 20.27 -19.75 -33.50
N LEU A 893 19.44 -18.80 -33.10
CA LEU A 893 18.59 -18.85 -31.91
C LEU A 893 17.43 -19.84 -32.14
N VAL A 894 16.94 -20.45 -31.06
CA VAL A 894 15.83 -21.41 -31.06
C VAL A 894 14.74 -20.89 -30.14
N ALA A 895 13.48 -21.01 -30.58
CA ALA A 895 12.34 -20.54 -29.80
C ALA A 895 12.19 -21.31 -28.47
N ASN A 896 11.58 -20.67 -27.47
CA ASN A 896 11.38 -21.17 -26.11
C ASN A 896 12.70 -21.54 -25.38
N VAL A 897 13.78 -20.79 -25.67
CA VAL A 897 15.08 -20.91 -25.01
C VAL A 897 15.57 -19.52 -24.61
N TRP A 898 15.95 -19.36 -23.34
CA TRP A 898 16.62 -18.15 -22.86
C TRP A 898 18.04 -18.05 -23.43
N TYR A 899 18.38 -16.86 -23.92
CA TYR A 899 19.73 -16.49 -24.33
C TYR A 899 20.14 -15.19 -23.66
N HIS A 900 21.40 -15.08 -23.23
CA HIS A 900 21.99 -13.78 -22.95
C HIS A 900 22.62 -13.22 -24.23
N LEU A 901 22.17 -12.04 -24.63
CA LEU A 901 22.60 -11.38 -25.85
C LEU A 901 23.35 -10.09 -25.52
N ALA A 902 24.45 -9.81 -26.22
CA ALA A 902 25.14 -8.52 -26.08
C ALA A 902 25.79 -8.03 -27.38
N GLY A 903 25.77 -6.72 -27.59
CA GLY A 903 26.50 -6.01 -28.64
C GLY A 903 27.40 -4.92 -28.06
N VAL A 904 28.71 -5.08 -28.19
CA VAL A 904 29.73 -4.17 -27.67
C VAL A 904 30.35 -3.38 -28.83
N ARG A 905 30.10 -2.07 -28.91
CA ARG A 905 30.84 -1.19 -29.82
C ARG A 905 32.08 -0.64 -29.11
N ASN A 906 33.25 -0.97 -29.66
CA ASN A 906 34.55 -0.56 -29.13
C ASN A 906 35.01 0.76 -29.78
N ALA A 907 35.85 1.51 -29.04
CA ALA A 907 36.47 2.76 -29.49
C ALA A 907 37.44 2.64 -30.71
N ASP A 908 37.64 1.44 -31.27
CA ASP A 908 38.43 1.19 -32.49
C ASP A 908 37.57 0.92 -33.75
N ASP A 909 36.30 1.36 -33.73
CA ASP A 909 35.29 1.18 -34.78
C ASP A 909 34.95 -0.30 -35.07
N THR A 910 35.09 -1.16 -34.06
CA THR A 910 34.61 -2.55 -34.08
C THR A 910 33.30 -2.73 -33.31
N LEU A 911 32.52 -3.74 -33.69
CA LEU A 911 31.34 -4.20 -32.97
C LEU A 911 31.47 -5.70 -32.77
N ASP A 912 31.55 -6.11 -31.51
CA ASP A 912 31.59 -7.50 -31.09
C ASP A 912 30.20 -7.94 -30.62
N LEU A 913 29.70 -9.05 -31.17
CA LEU A 913 28.40 -9.64 -30.82
C LEU A 913 28.63 -10.94 -30.03
N TYR A 914 27.94 -11.07 -28.91
CA TYR A 914 28.05 -12.20 -27.99
C TYR A 914 26.70 -12.89 -27.80
N VAL A 915 26.76 -14.23 -27.72
CA VAL A 915 25.63 -15.09 -27.31
C VAL A 915 26.11 -15.95 -26.15
N ASP A 916 25.36 -15.95 -25.05
CA ASP A 916 25.67 -16.67 -23.81
C ASP A 916 27.10 -16.41 -23.29
N GLY A 917 27.53 -15.14 -23.38
CA GLY A 917 28.86 -14.67 -22.92
C GLY A 917 30.02 -15.10 -23.83
N VAL A 918 29.74 -15.73 -24.97
CA VAL A 918 30.74 -16.20 -25.95
C VAL A 918 30.73 -15.27 -27.18
N LEU A 919 31.91 -14.80 -27.59
CA LEU A 919 32.06 -13.99 -28.80
C LEU A 919 31.68 -14.80 -30.04
N ASP A 920 30.65 -14.34 -30.75
CA ASP A 920 30.05 -15.03 -31.89
C ASP A 920 30.29 -14.30 -33.22
N GLY A 921 30.61 -13.00 -33.20
CA GLY A 921 31.08 -12.27 -34.40
C GLY A 921 31.69 -10.89 -34.12
N THR A 922 32.61 -10.46 -34.98
CA THR A 922 33.26 -9.14 -34.94
C THR A 922 33.09 -8.42 -36.27
N PHE A 923 32.67 -7.16 -36.23
CA PHE A 923 32.54 -6.26 -37.38
C PHE A 923 33.53 -5.11 -37.29
N THR A 924 33.85 -4.46 -38.42
CA THR A 924 34.86 -3.38 -38.51
C THR A 924 34.32 -2.24 -39.37
N SER A 925 34.81 -1.01 -39.14
CA SER A 925 34.27 0.19 -39.79
C SER A 925 32.78 0.37 -39.50
N VAL A 926 32.42 0.15 -38.23
CA VAL A 926 31.06 0.28 -37.71
C VAL A 926 30.66 1.75 -37.65
N LYS A 927 29.37 2.02 -37.80
CA LYS A 927 28.82 3.38 -37.78
C LYS A 927 28.69 3.94 -36.37
N SER A 928 28.67 5.26 -36.27
CA SER A 928 28.20 5.96 -35.09
C SER A 928 26.68 6.09 -35.08
N PRO A 929 26.01 5.88 -33.93
CA PRO A 929 24.62 6.31 -33.74
C PRO A 929 24.55 7.84 -33.78
N LYS A 930 23.32 8.35 -33.76
CA LYS A 930 23.04 9.79 -33.76
C LYS A 930 22.00 10.15 -32.71
N ASN A 931 21.97 11.42 -32.36
CA ASN A 931 21.11 11.91 -31.30
C ASN A 931 19.73 12.31 -31.87
N VAL A 932 18.67 11.88 -31.18
CA VAL A 932 17.27 12.21 -31.50
C VAL A 932 16.47 12.38 -30.21
N SER A 933 15.59 13.39 -30.19
CA SER A 933 14.80 13.73 -29.01
C SER A 933 13.49 12.93 -28.96
N THR A 934 13.62 11.62 -28.83
CA THR A 934 12.52 10.64 -28.90
C THR A 934 12.76 9.50 -27.90
N PRO A 935 11.69 8.86 -27.38
CA PRO A 935 11.80 7.77 -26.41
C PRO A 935 12.75 6.64 -26.82
N VAL A 936 13.32 5.95 -25.84
CA VAL A 936 13.80 4.57 -26.03
C VAL A 936 12.60 3.65 -25.83
N THR A 937 12.46 2.61 -26.65
CA THR A 937 11.40 1.61 -26.54
C THR A 937 11.97 0.23 -26.24
N LEU A 938 11.28 -0.52 -25.36
CA LEU A 938 11.54 -1.94 -25.13
C LEU A 938 10.41 -2.77 -25.75
N GLY A 939 10.75 -3.91 -26.36
CA GLY A 939 9.79 -4.83 -26.98
C GLY A 939 9.17 -4.42 -28.33
N GLN A 940 9.26 -3.15 -28.74
CA GLN A 940 8.66 -2.65 -29.99
C GLN A 940 9.52 -1.60 -30.70
N ARG A 941 9.31 -1.46 -32.02
CA ARG A 941 9.81 -0.35 -32.84
C ARG A 941 8.69 0.50 -33.47
N ASP A 942 8.60 1.77 -33.05
CA ASP A 942 7.48 2.74 -33.16
C ASP A 942 6.81 2.93 -34.55
N GLN A 943 7.44 2.53 -35.67
CA GLN A 943 6.93 2.87 -37.02
C GLN A 943 6.53 1.68 -37.91
N ALA A 944 6.45 0.45 -37.39
CA ALA A 944 6.32 -0.71 -38.29
C ALA A 944 5.45 -1.90 -37.84
N ALA A 945 4.86 -1.90 -36.63
CA ALA A 945 4.28 -3.11 -36.02
C ALA A 945 5.27 -4.29 -36.06
N LEU A 946 6.52 -3.99 -35.69
CA LEU A 946 7.59 -4.97 -35.54
C LEU A 946 7.81 -5.15 -34.05
N GLU A 947 7.24 -6.22 -33.53
CA GLU A 947 7.01 -6.46 -32.11
C GLU A 947 7.79 -7.68 -31.64
N LEU A 948 8.02 -7.73 -30.33
CA LEU A 948 8.51 -8.90 -29.64
C LEU A 948 7.36 -9.89 -29.41
N ASP A 949 7.63 -11.15 -29.71
CA ASP A 949 6.86 -12.32 -29.27
C ASP A 949 7.79 -13.15 -28.37
N GLY A 950 7.54 -13.12 -27.07
CA GLY A 950 8.36 -13.74 -26.03
C GLY A 950 8.67 -12.85 -24.84
N THR A 951 9.50 -13.39 -23.94
CA THR A 951 9.84 -12.81 -22.64
C THR A 951 11.23 -12.17 -22.66
N ILE A 952 11.37 -11.03 -21.99
CA ILE A 952 12.65 -10.33 -21.75
C ILE A 952 12.89 -10.10 -20.27
N ASP A 953 14.17 -10.01 -19.93
CA ASP A 953 14.65 -9.90 -18.56
C ASP A 953 16.00 -9.13 -18.58
N ASP A 954 16.31 -8.42 -17.51
CA ASP A 954 17.67 -7.98 -17.19
C ASP A 954 18.37 -7.11 -18.28
N LEU A 955 17.62 -6.14 -18.84
CA LEU A 955 18.04 -5.29 -19.96
C LEU A 955 18.97 -4.14 -19.52
N ARG A 956 20.09 -3.95 -20.24
CA ARG A 956 21.12 -2.95 -19.91
C ARG A 956 21.66 -2.15 -21.09
N ILE A 957 21.95 -0.88 -20.83
CA ILE A 957 22.64 0.05 -21.72
C ILE A 957 23.86 0.64 -20.98
N TYR A 958 25.05 0.51 -21.58
CA TYR A 958 26.27 1.16 -21.13
C TYR A 958 26.77 2.16 -22.17
N ASN A 959 27.23 3.33 -21.73
CA ASN A 959 27.89 4.35 -22.55
C ASN A 959 29.39 4.06 -22.83
N ARG A 960 29.85 2.83 -22.55
CA ARG A 960 31.21 2.33 -22.78
C ARG A 960 31.23 0.92 -23.36
N SER A 961 32.37 0.50 -23.89
CA SER A 961 32.60 -0.90 -24.26
C SER A 961 32.84 -1.78 -23.02
N LEU A 962 32.09 -2.88 -22.88
CA LEU A 962 32.39 -3.94 -21.91
C LEU A 962 33.46 -4.91 -22.43
N THR A 963 34.31 -5.39 -21.53
CA THR A 963 35.30 -6.43 -21.81
C THR A 963 34.67 -7.82 -21.95
N PRO A 964 35.36 -8.79 -22.58
CA PRO A 964 34.92 -10.19 -22.62
C PRO A 964 34.83 -10.88 -21.25
N ILE A 965 35.20 -10.24 -20.14
CA ILE A 965 34.99 -10.77 -18.78
C ILE A 965 33.66 -10.25 -18.23
N GLU A 966 33.43 -8.94 -18.35
CA GLU A 966 32.17 -8.27 -17.98
C GLU A 966 30.97 -8.90 -18.72
N VAL A 967 31.03 -9.05 -20.04
CA VAL A 967 29.92 -9.67 -20.83
C VAL A 967 29.63 -11.12 -20.41
N ARG A 968 30.63 -11.85 -19.90
CA ARG A 968 30.43 -13.22 -19.39
C ARG A 968 29.87 -13.26 -17.96
N ARG A 969 30.06 -12.20 -17.17
CA ARG A 969 29.37 -12.06 -15.87
C ARG A 969 27.88 -11.84 -16.11
N LEU A 970 27.51 -10.91 -16.99
CA LEU A 970 26.12 -10.68 -17.38
C LEU A 970 25.45 -11.98 -17.90
N ALA A 971 26.14 -12.73 -18.76
CA ALA A 971 25.67 -14.04 -19.23
C ALA A 971 25.66 -15.18 -18.19
N ASN A 972 26.27 -14.98 -17.02
CA ASN A 972 26.17 -15.84 -15.85
C ASN A 972 25.25 -15.23 -14.78
N GLY A 973 24.42 -14.23 -15.13
CA GLY A 973 23.47 -13.64 -14.20
C GLY A 973 24.06 -12.73 -13.14
N GLN A 974 25.20 -12.10 -13.43
CA GLN A 974 26.02 -11.32 -12.49
C GLN A 974 26.32 -9.93 -13.05
N TYR A 975 26.44 -8.94 -12.16
CA TYR A 975 26.93 -7.60 -12.47
C TYR A 975 28.26 -7.63 -13.25
N ALA A 976 28.40 -6.75 -14.24
CA ALA A 976 29.59 -6.64 -15.08
C ALA A 976 30.86 -6.33 -14.28
N ASN A 977 30.81 -5.31 -13.42
CA ASN A 977 31.99 -4.70 -12.79
C ASN A 977 32.65 -5.60 -11.75
N GLY A 978 31.88 -6.39 -10.99
CA GLY A 978 32.36 -7.11 -9.82
C GLY A 978 32.98 -6.17 -8.78
N ALA A 979 34.19 -6.46 -8.30
CA ALA A 979 34.87 -5.71 -7.22
C ALA A 979 35.23 -4.22 -7.50
N LEU A 980 34.71 -3.59 -8.55
CA LEU A 980 34.92 -2.17 -8.91
C LEU A 980 33.75 -1.25 -8.50
N SER A 981 32.86 -1.75 -7.64
CA SER A 981 31.70 -1.08 -7.05
C SER A 981 32.03 0.26 -6.35
N THR A 982 31.02 1.12 -6.22
CA THR A 982 31.10 2.42 -5.53
C THR A 982 30.79 2.32 -4.03
N ALA A 983 29.96 1.35 -3.62
CA ALA A 983 29.49 1.16 -2.26
C ALA A 983 30.31 0.16 -1.43
N THR A 984 30.48 0.46 -0.14
CA THR A 984 31.08 -0.42 0.89
C THR A 984 30.12 -0.63 2.05
N PHE A 985 29.69 -1.88 2.25
CA PHE A 985 28.76 -2.32 3.28
C PHE A 985 29.54 -2.88 4.47
N THR A 986 29.67 -2.13 5.56
CA THR A 986 30.57 -2.47 6.68
C THR A 986 29.85 -3.12 7.86
N LEU A 987 30.40 -4.20 8.43
CA LEU A 987 29.89 -4.84 9.64
C LEU A 987 30.12 -4.02 10.92
N GLY A 988 29.02 -3.53 11.50
CA GLY A 988 28.99 -2.93 12.84
C GLY A 988 29.14 -3.95 13.97
N GLY A 989 28.60 -5.17 13.80
CA GLY A 989 28.64 -6.29 14.75
C GLY A 989 29.34 -7.55 14.21
N ASN A 990 29.39 -8.62 15.01
CA ASN A 990 29.66 -9.95 14.47
C ASN A 990 28.42 -10.44 13.71
N LEU A 991 28.62 -11.31 12.74
CA LEU A 991 27.55 -11.88 11.92
C LEU A 991 27.62 -13.42 11.95
N ASP A 992 26.46 -14.05 12.01
CA ASP A 992 26.27 -15.50 11.98
C ASP A 992 25.23 -15.78 10.88
N LEU A 993 25.51 -16.70 9.97
CA LEU A 993 24.67 -16.96 8.80
C LEU A 993 24.85 -18.36 8.21
N ASP A 994 23.90 -18.80 7.38
CA ASP A 994 24.13 -19.95 6.48
C ASP A 994 24.95 -19.50 5.26
N THR A 995 24.40 -18.71 4.34
CA THR A 995 25.04 -18.40 3.06
C THR A 995 25.38 -16.91 2.87
N MET A 996 26.62 -16.61 2.49
CA MET A 996 27.10 -15.26 2.15
C MET A 996 27.22 -15.11 0.65
N THR A 997 26.55 -14.12 0.05
CA THR A 997 26.62 -13.86 -1.40
C THR A 997 27.05 -12.42 -1.68
N ILE A 998 28.03 -12.24 -2.58
CA ILE A 998 28.56 -10.93 -3.00
C ILE A 998 28.57 -10.90 -4.54
N LEU A 999 27.57 -10.26 -5.12
CA LEU A 999 27.38 -10.15 -6.57
C LEU A 999 28.04 -8.89 -7.13
N SER A 1000 27.88 -7.80 -6.40
CA SER A 1000 28.53 -6.49 -6.58
C SER A 1000 28.82 -5.93 -5.19
N GLY A 1001 29.12 -4.63 -5.04
CA GLY A 1001 29.44 -4.06 -3.73
C GLY A 1001 30.86 -4.37 -3.23
N VAL A 1002 31.18 -3.80 -2.06
CA VAL A 1002 32.30 -4.23 -1.21
C VAL A 1002 31.78 -4.57 0.19
N ALA A 1003 31.83 -5.82 0.60
CA ALA A 1003 31.53 -6.26 1.96
C ALA A 1003 32.73 -6.01 2.89
N GLY A 1004 32.56 -5.24 3.96
CA GLY A 1004 33.62 -4.86 4.89
C GLY A 1004 33.51 -5.53 6.26
N ALA A 1005 34.43 -6.42 6.60
CA ALA A 1005 34.40 -7.17 7.86
C ALA A 1005 35.05 -6.45 9.05
N ALA A 1006 35.75 -5.33 8.82
CA ALA A 1006 36.37 -4.46 9.82
C ALA A 1006 37.25 -5.19 10.86
N SER A 1007 36.69 -5.60 12.00
CA SER A 1007 37.37 -6.40 13.04
C SER A 1007 36.40 -7.41 13.69
N ARG A 1008 35.52 -7.99 12.87
CA ARG A 1008 34.38 -8.82 13.28
C ARG A 1008 34.61 -10.28 13.00
N THR A 1009 33.80 -11.13 13.62
CA THR A 1009 33.67 -12.54 13.21
C THR A 1009 32.49 -12.67 12.25
N LEU A 1010 32.68 -13.44 11.18
CA LEU A 1010 31.63 -13.97 10.32
C LEU A 1010 31.64 -15.49 10.52
N ASP A 1011 30.63 -16.03 11.18
CA ASP A 1011 30.40 -17.46 11.31
C ASP A 1011 29.49 -17.89 10.14
N VAL A 1012 29.94 -18.83 9.30
CA VAL A 1012 29.29 -19.20 8.03
C VAL A 1012 29.08 -20.71 7.98
N SER A 1013 27.83 -21.14 8.03
CA SER A 1013 27.45 -22.55 8.14
C SER A 1013 27.08 -23.24 6.80
N GLY A 1014 26.82 -22.45 5.77
CA GLY A 1014 26.48 -22.80 4.38
C GLY A 1014 27.52 -22.31 3.35
N ASP A 1015 27.08 -21.70 2.24
CA ASP A 1015 27.96 -21.35 1.12
C ASP A 1015 28.60 -19.94 1.23
N TRP A 1016 29.78 -19.77 0.63
CA TRP A 1016 30.45 -18.47 0.44
C TRP A 1016 30.58 -18.17 -1.05
N ASN A 1017 29.83 -17.19 -1.54
CA ASN A 1017 29.64 -16.90 -2.95
C ASN A 1017 30.18 -15.50 -3.31
N ASN A 1018 31.51 -15.35 -3.42
CA ASN A 1018 32.10 -14.10 -3.89
C ASN A 1018 32.20 -14.05 -5.43
N TYR A 1019 31.09 -13.74 -6.11
CA TYR A 1019 31.07 -13.64 -7.58
C TYR A 1019 31.72 -12.35 -8.09
N ALA A 1020 31.67 -11.26 -7.30
CA ALA A 1020 32.31 -9.99 -7.63
C ALA A 1020 33.86 -10.11 -7.77
N GLY A 1021 34.50 -11.00 -7.02
CA GLY A 1021 35.91 -11.38 -7.15
C GLY A 1021 36.85 -10.75 -6.12
N SER A 1022 38.17 -10.75 -6.39
CA SER A 1022 39.15 -10.25 -5.43
C SER A 1022 39.00 -8.74 -5.18
N GLY A 1023 38.80 -8.35 -3.92
CA GLY A 1023 38.64 -6.95 -3.49
C GLY A 1023 37.21 -6.52 -3.14
N SER A 1024 36.20 -7.32 -3.50
CA SER A 1024 34.80 -7.12 -3.08
C SER A 1024 34.52 -7.54 -1.62
N PHE A 1025 35.51 -8.14 -0.95
CA PHE A 1025 35.51 -8.35 0.48
C PHE A 1025 36.75 -7.68 1.05
N THR A 1026 36.57 -6.87 2.09
CA THR A 1026 37.66 -6.20 2.81
C THR A 1026 37.72 -6.72 4.24
N GLU A 1027 38.76 -7.49 4.51
CA GLU A 1027 38.94 -8.32 5.69
C GLU A 1027 39.29 -7.51 6.96
N GLY A 1028 40.12 -6.47 6.81
CA GLY A 1028 40.59 -5.68 7.94
C GLY A 1028 41.39 -6.51 8.95
N THR A 1029 40.82 -6.80 10.12
CA THR A 1029 41.36 -7.76 11.09
C THR A 1029 40.29 -8.77 11.56
N SER A 1030 39.44 -9.22 10.64
CA SER A 1030 38.32 -10.13 10.90
C SER A 1030 38.73 -11.59 11.13
N THR A 1031 37.76 -12.42 11.51
CA THR A 1031 37.78 -13.88 11.32
C THR A 1031 36.58 -14.28 10.48
N VAL A 1032 36.79 -15.14 9.49
CA VAL A 1032 35.71 -15.92 8.86
C VAL A 1032 35.89 -17.37 9.32
N ASP A 1033 34.88 -17.95 9.97
CA ASP A 1033 34.86 -19.35 10.42
C ASP A 1033 33.82 -20.14 9.63
N PHE A 1034 34.26 -21.18 8.91
CA PHE A 1034 33.37 -22.13 8.26
C PHE A 1034 32.97 -23.22 9.28
N ASP A 1035 31.93 -22.94 10.05
CA ASP A 1035 31.47 -23.75 11.20
C ASP A 1035 30.46 -24.86 10.81
N GLY A 1036 30.09 -24.91 9.54
CA GLY A 1036 29.06 -25.78 8.99
C GLY A 1036 29.24 -27.27 9.28
N SER A 1037 28.11 -27.96 9.46
CA SER A 1037 28.11 -29.40 9.79
C SER A 1037 27.99 -30.34 8.59
N SER A 1038 27.95 -29.79 7.36
CA SER A 1038 27.69 -30.53 6.12
C SER A 1038 28.68 -30.21 4.98
N THR A 1039 28.22 -30.09 3.73
CA THR A 1039 29.04 -29.62 2.61
C THR A 1039 28.82 -28.14 2.40
N GLN A 1040 29.90 -27.36 2.39
CA GLN A 1040 29.93 -25.93 2.10
C GLN A 1040 30.75 -25.70 0.82
N ASN A 1041 30.41 -24.70 0.05
CA ASN A 1041 31.13 -24.32 -1.15
C ASN A 1041 31.64 -22.88 -1.07
N VAL A 1042 32.90 -22.69 -1.45
CA VAL A 1042 33.57 -21.39 -1.48
C VAL A 1042 33.86 -21.04 -2.94
N ARG A 1043 33.19 -20.00 -3.45
CA ARG A 1043 33.30 -19.50 -4.83
C ARG A 1043 33.98 -18.14 -4.85
N GLY A 1044 34.61 -17.86 -5.99
CA GLY A 1044 35.41 -16.64 -6.18
C GLY A 1044 36.76 -16.69 -5.49
N SER A 1045 37.56 -15.65 -5.76
CA SER A 1045 38.83 -15.41 -5.06
C SER A 1045 38.60 -14.40 -3.94
N THR A 1046 38.98 -14.74 -2.71
CA THR A 1046 38.70 -13.93 -1.51
C THR A 1046 39.98 -13.76 -0.68
N GLU A 1047 40.16 -12.58 -0.09
CA GLU A 1047 41.24 -12.32 0.88
C GLU A 1047 40.67 -12.35 2.31
N PHE A 1048 41.27 -13.16 3.17
CA PHE A 1048 40.86 -13.36 4.56
C PHE A 1048 41.99 -12.92 5.50
N TYR A 1049 41.63 -12.29 6.63
CA TYR A 1049 42.62 -12.00 7.68
C TYR A 1049 42.90 -13.26 8.50
N ASN A 1050 41.88 -13.76 9.19
CA ASN A 1050 41.85 -15.12 9.71
C ASN A 1050 40.81 -15.93 8.94
N LEU A 1051 41.19 -17.12 8.52
CA LEU A 1051 40.28 -18.14 7.98
C LEU A 1051 40.31 -19.35 8.92
N GLU A 1052 39.15 -19.72 9.45
CA GLU A 1052 38.98 -20.83 10.37
C GLU A 1052 37.96 -21.84 9.81
N ALA A 1053 38.14 -23.11 10.13
CA ALA A 1053 37.16 -24.17 9.94
C ALA A 1053 37.45 -25.30 10.94
N SER A 1054 36.54 -25.55 11.88
CA SER A 1054 36.74 -26.52 12.96
C SER A 1054 35.51 -27.39 13.20
N THR A 1055 35.59 -28.69 12.87
CA THR A 1055 34.45 -29.60 12.94
C THR A 1055 34.63 -30.78 13.89
N THR A 1056 33.50 -31.26 14.40
CA THR A 1056 33.39 -32.53 15.12
C THR A 1056 32.63 -33.61 14.33
N SER A 1057 32.03 -33.24 13.19
CA SER A 1057 31.27 -34.09 12.26
C SER A 1057 32.00 -34.21 10.91
N THR A 1058 31.42 -34.95 9.95
CA THR A 1058 31.96 -35.00 8.59
C THR A 1058 31.57 -33.73 7.84
N GLN A 1059 32.51 -32.79 7.70
CA GLN A 1059 32.38 -31.56 6.93
C GLN A 1059 33.20 -31.66 5.62
N THR A 1060 32.71 -31.06 4.55
CA THR A 1060 33.45 -30.90 3.29
C THR A 1060 33.36 -29.45 2.82
N ILE A 1061 34.51 -28.83 2.54
CA ILE A 1061 34.58 -27.49 1.95
C ILE A 1061 35.08 -27.63 0.50
N ASN A 1062 34.24 -27.27 -0.46
CA ASN A 1062 34.55 -27.30 -1.88
C ASN A 1062 34.95 -25.92 -2.39
N PHE A 1063 36.17 -25.76 -2.90
CA PHE A 1063 36.66 -24.48 -3.42
C PHE A 1063 36.48 -24.36 -4.95
N GLY A 1064 36.30 -23.14 -5.43
CA GLY A 1064 36.27 -22.80 -6.85
C GLY A 1064 37.51 -23.29 -7.59
N SER A 1065 37.32 -24.11 -8.63
CA SER A 1065 38.40 -24.55 -9.51
C SER A 1065 39.06 -23.34 -10.17
N GLY A 1066 40.35 -23.12 -9.94
CA GLY A 1066 41.07 -21.95 -10.44
C GLY A 1066 40.80 -20.62 -9.71
N THR A 1067 40.14 -20.62 -8.55
CA THR A 1067 40.04 -19.42 -7.67
C THR A 1067 41.05 -19.49 -6.52
N THR A 1068 41.47 -18.32 -6.02
CA THR A 1068 42.51 -18.20 -4.99
C THR A 1068 41.93 -17.66 -3.68
N GLN A 1069 42.15 -18.39 -2.59
CA GLN A 1069 41.89 -17.89 -1.24
C GLN A 1069 43.20 -17.38 -0.63
N PHE A 1070 43.26 -16.10 -0.29
CA PHE A 1070 44.43 -15.48 0.34
C PHE A 1070 44.23 -15.42 1.85
N ILE A 1071 45.25 -15.75 2.65
CA ILE A 1071 45.19 -15.69 4.13
C ILE A 1071 46.36 -14.87 4.66
N SER A 1072 46.07 -13.72 5.29
CA SER A 1072 47.10 -12.75 5.67
C SER A 1072 47.62 -12.87 7.11
N ASN A 1073 46.87 -13.50 8.05
CA ASN A 1073 47.28 -13.63 9.45
C ASN A 1073 47.13 -15.04 10.07
N LEU A 1074 45.98 -15.73 9.95
CA LEU A 1074 45.76 -17.04 10.58
C LEU A 1074 44.97 -18.00 9.71
N LEU A 1075 45.45 -19.24 9.59
CA LEU A 1075 44.73 -20.37 9.00
C LEU A 1075 44.52 -21.46 10.06
N THR A 1076 43.28 -21.68 10.52
CA THR A 1076 42.91 -22.77 11.44
C THR A 1076 42.07 -23.80 10.69
N LEU A 1077 42.54 -25.04 10.58
CA LEU A 1077 41.79 -26.11 9.89
C LEU A 1077 41.84 -27.39 10.74
N THR A 1078 40.72 -27.78 11.36
CA THR A 1078 40.69 -28.87 12.36
C THR A 1078 39.50 -29.81 12.17
N GLY A 1079 39.78 -31.07 11.83
CA GLY A 1079 38.81 -32.18 11.92
C GLY A 1079 38.97 -33.03 13.19
N GLN A 1080 38.50 -34.28 13.13
CA GLN A 1080 38.73 -35.30 14.16
C GLN A 1080 39.14 -36.66 13.58
N ALA A 1081 39.72 -37.52 14.43
CA ALA A 1081 40.24 -38.84 14.05
C ALA A 1081 39.23 -39.80 13.39
N SER A 1082 37.92 -39.58 13.59
CA SER A 1082 36.83 -40.35 12.96
C SER A 1082 36.12 -39.60 11.84
N ASN A 1083 36.37 -38.29 11.72
CA ASN A 1083 35.64 -37.33 10.90
C ASN A 1083 36.66 -36.29 10.39
N LEU A 1084 37.34 -36.57 9.28
CA LEU A 1084 38.31 -35.63 8.72
C LEU A 1084 37.57 -34.43 8.11
N LEU A 1085 38.12 -33.22 8.28
CA LEU A 1085 37.69 -32.05 7.51
C LEU A 1085 38.21 -32.23 6.07
N THR A 1086 37.30 -32.32 5.10
CA THR A 1086 37.64 -32.58 3.70
C THR A 1086 37.70 -31.28 2.91
N LEU A 1087 38.81 -31.02 2.23
CA LEU A 1087 38.99 -29.88 1.33
C LEU A 1087 39.15 -30.39 -0.11
N ALA A 1088 38.26 -29.94 -1.00
CA ALA A 1088 38.12 -30.47 -2.35
C ALA A 1088 37.82 -29.36 -3.37
N PRO A 1089 37.94 -29.60 -4.68
CA PRO A 1089 37.46 -28.66 -5.69
C PRO A 1089 35.96 -28.86 -5.96
N LEU A 1090 35.27 -27.78 -6.34
CA LEU A 1090 33.92 -27.84 -6.91
C LEU A 1090 33.87 -28.69 -8.20
N THR A 1091 34.91 -28.63 -9.03
CA THR A 1091 35.06 -29.50 -10.21
C THR A 1091 36.48 -30.04 -10.33
N THR A 1092 36.65 -31.30 -10.75
CA THR A 1092 37.98 -31.94 -10.84
C THR A 1092 38.78 -31.55 -12.11
N ALA A 1093 38.41 -30.45 -12.77
CA ALA A 1093 39.03 -30.01 -14.03
C ALA A 1093 40.34 -29.23 -13.82
N ILE A 1094 40.38 -28.37 -12.79
CA ILE A 1094 41.51 -27.48 -12.45
C ILE A 1094 41.65 -27.46 -10.92
N GLU A 1095 42.88 -27.35 -10.42
CA GLU A 1095 43.17 -27.23 -8.99
C GLU A 1095 42.59 -25.92 -8.42
N TRP A 1096 42.18 -25.92 -7.15
CA TRP A 1096 41.85 -24.69 -6.41
C TRP A 1096 43.13 -24.13 -5.75
N LEU A 1097 43.20 -22.82 -5.57
CA LEU A 1097 44.41 -22.12 -5.16
C LEU A 1097 44.27 -21.57 -3.73
N ILE A 1098 45.37 -21.59 -2.98
CA ILE A 1098 45.43 -21.02 -1.62
C ILE A 1098 46.80 -20.37 -1.36
N ASP A 1099 46.80 -19.09 -1.00
CA ASP A 1099 48.01 -18.33 -0.67
C ASP A 1099 48.05 -18.06 0.84
N LEU A 1100 48.93 -18.79 1.54
CA LEU A 1100 49.24 -18.51 2.93
C LEU A 1100 50.36 -17.46 2.98
N GLY A 1101 50.01 -16.22 3.33
CA GLY A 1101 50.93 -15.10 3.30
C GLY A 1101 52.15 -15.28 4.21
N ALA A 1102 53.30 -14.71 3.82
CA ALA A 1102 54.61 -14.93 4.45
C ALA A 1102 54.77 -14.50 5.94
N SER A 1103 53.73 -13.93 6.55
CA SER A 1103 53.67 -13.61 7.98
C SER A 1103 52.50 -14.28 8.71
N ALA A 1104 51.66 -15.02 7.97
CA ALA A 1104 50.56 -15.76 8.53
C ALA A 1104 51.04 -16.96 9.35
N THR A 1105 50.16 -17.40 10.24
CA THR A 1105 50.34 -18.57 11.10
C THR A 1105 49.31 -19.64 10.76
N GLN A 1106 49.63 -20.90 11.04
CA GLN A 1106 48.76 -22.02 10.69
C GLN A 1106 48.61 -23.02 11.84
N SER A 1107 47.40 -23.55 12.01
CA SER A 1107 47.03 -24.56 13.00
C SER A 1107 46.18 -25.63 12.34
N ILE A 1108 46.82 -26.74 11.95
CA ILE A 1108 46.22 -27.76 11.07
C ILE A 1108 46.19 -29.12 11.75
N SER A 1109 45.04 -29.80 11.72
CA SER A 1109 44.96 -31.22 12.04
C SER A 1109 43.74 -31.96 11.46
N TYR A 1110 43.87 -33.28 11.28
CA TYR A 1110 42.80 -34.17 10.83
C TYR A 1110 42.14 -33.77 9.49
N LEU A 1111 42.94 -33.39 8.48
CA LEU A 1111 42.43 -33.01 7.16
C LEU A 1111 42.44 -34.16 6.12
N SER A 1112 41.64 -33.99 5.08
CA SER A 1112 41.74 -34.72 3.81
C SER A 1112 41.69 -33.72 2.64
N VAL A 1113 42.81 -33.48 1.97
CA VAL A 1113 42.94 -32.40 0.96
C VAL A 1113 43.16 -32.98 -0.43
N SER A 1114 42.51 -32.44 -1.47
CA SER A 1114 42.72 -32.89 -2.85
C SER A 1114 42.59 -31.76 -3.89
N TYR A 1115 43.29 -31.90 -5.02
CA TYR A 1115 43.30 -30.95 -6.15
C TYR A 1115 43.56 -29.49 -5.74
N SER A 1116 44.60 -29.26 -4.94
CA SER A 1116 44.94 -27.96 -4.36
C SER A 1116 46.37 -27.55 -4.73
N ASP A 1117 46.57 -26.32 -5.20
CA ASP A 1117 47.90 -25.74 -5.36
C ASP A 1117 48.09 -24.54 -4.42
N ALA A 1118 49.00 -24.69 -3.46
CA ALA A 1118 49.38 -23.66 -2.51
C ALA A 1118 50.70 -22.96 -2.87
N SER A 1119 51.21 -23.11 -4.11
CA SER A 1119 52.58 -22.69 -4.48
C SER A 1119 52.80 -21.19 -4.65
N GLU A 1120 51.75 -20.37 -4.57
CA GLU A 1120 51.88 -18.90 -4.54
C GLU A 1120 52.30 -18.37 -3.15
N GLY A 1121 51.95 -19.11 -2.08
CA GLY A 1121 52.25 -18.75 -0.68
C GLY A 1121 53.33 -19.62 0.01
N GLU A 1122 53.39 -19.52 1.34
CA GLU A 1122 54.24 -20.39 2.17
C GLU A 1122 53.71 -21.84 2.22
N GLU A 1123 54.59 -22.81 2.47
CA GLU A 1123 54.24 -24.24 2.55
C GLU A 1123 53.22 -24.51 3.68
N ILE A 1124 52.12 -25.19 3.35
CA ILE A 1124 51.08 -25.56 4.30
C ILE A 1124 51.46 -26.86 5.01
N ASP A 1125 51.69 -26.80 6.32
CA ASP A 1125 52.22 -27.88 7.15
C ASP A 1125 51.10 -28.72 7.78
N ALA A 1126 50.70 -29.77 7.07
CA ALA A 1126 49.81 -30.83 7.52
C ALA A 1126 50.58 -32.07 8.04
N SER A 1127 51.82 -31.90 8.54
CA SER A 1127 52.68 -33.04 8.96
C SER A 1127 52.40 -33.57 10.37
N ASP A 1128 51.20 -33.32 10.89
CA ASP A 1128 50.69 -33.70 12.21
C ASP A 1128 50.59 -35.22 12.44
N GLY A 1129 50.61 -36.01 11.36
CA GLY A 1129 50.44 -37.46 11.37
C GLY A 1129 48.99 -37.92 11.48
N THR A 1130 48.02 -37.02 11.29
CA THR A 1130 46.58 -37.31 11.30
C THR A 1130 45.84 -36.83 10.04
N SER A 1131 46.43 -35.88 9.31
CA SER A 1131 45.96 -35.39 8.01
C SER A 1131 46.40 -36.30 6.85
N THR A 1132 45.72 -36.19 5.71
CA THR A 1132 45.87 -37.09 4.56
C THR A 1132 45.87 -36.36 3.22
N ASP A 1133 46.77 -36.79 2.32
CA ASP A 1133 46.81 -36.37 0.92
C ASP A 1133 45.83 -37.19 0.08
N GLY A 1134 44.77 -36.55 -0.41
CA GLY A 1134 43.80 -37.10 -1.36
C GLY A 1134 44.29 -37.10 -2.80
N GLY A 1135 45.44 -36.48 -3.09
CA GLY A 1135 46.10 -36.45 -4.38
C GLY A 1135 45.90 -35.16 -5.17
N ASN A 1136 46.85 -34.89 -6.07
CA ASN A 1136 47.00 -33.61 -6.78
C ASN A 1136 47.06 -32.44 -5.79
N THR A 1137 47.98 -32.51 -4.83
CA THR A 1137 48.29 -31.42 -3.90
C THR A 1137 49.70 -30.90 -4.19
N THR A 1138 49.85 -29.57 -4.23
CA THR A 1138 51.12 -28.87 -4.49
C THR A 1138 51.38 -27.86 -3.38
N ASN A 1139 52.63 -27.82 -2.86
CA ASN A 1139 53.05 -27.01 -1.70
C ASN A 1139 52.35 -27.32 -0.36
N TRP A 1140 51.84 -28.55 -0.21
CA TRP A 1140 51.35 -29.12 1.05
C TRP A 1140 52.32 -30.18 1.60
N ASN A 1141 52.65 -30.10 2.89
CA ASN A 1141 53.52 -31.05 3.58
C ASN A 1141 52.72 -31.97 4.54
N PHE A 1142 52.43 -33.20 4.12
CA PHE A 1142 51.77 -34.22 4.96
C PHE A 1142 52.73 -35.06 5.83
N GLY A 1143 54.00 -34.66 5.92
CA GLY A 1143 55.05 -35.40 6.61
C GLY A 1143 55.54 -36.64 5.85
N SER A 1144 56.82 -36.98 6.02
CA SER A 1144 57.40 -38.12 5.30
C SER A 1144 56.96 -39.46 5.91
N SER A 1145 56.37 -40.34 5.09
CA SER A 1145 56.33 -41.78 5.36
C SER A 1145 57.77 -42.33 5.44
N THR A 1146 58.33 -42.39 6.66
CA THR A 1146 59.67 -42.94 6.88
C THR A 1146 59.66 -44.47 6.87
N THR A 1147 59.38 -45.08 5.72
CA THR A 1147 59.82 -46.47 5.48
C THR A 1147 61.35 -46.48 5.34
N SER A 1148 62.03 -46.52 6.48
CA SER A 1148 63.49 -46.56 6.51
C SER A 1148 64.00 -47.84 5.80
N THR A 1149 64.64 -47.65 4.65
CA THR A 1149 65.61 -48.62 4.11
C THR A 1149 66.98 -47.98 4.19
N SER A 1150 67.86 -48.59 4.98
CA SER A 1150 69.17 -48.04 5.32
C SER A 1150 70.16 -48.18 4.16
N GLY A 1151 70.09 -47.25 3.21
CA GLY A 1151 71.05 -47.07 2.11
C GLY A 1151 72.11 -46.02 2.45
N ASN A 1152 73.37 -46.44 2.58
CA ASN A 1152 74.45 -45.58 3.09
C ASN A 1152 75.07 -44.66 2.00
N GLY A 1153 74.90 -43.34 2.15
CA GLY A 1153 75.88 -42.33 1.76
C GLY A 1153 75.67 -41.57 0.43
N GLY A 1154 75.91 -40.25 0.46
CA GLY A 1154 76.21 -39.45 -0.73
C GLY A 1154 75.51 -38.08 -0.79
N TRP A 1155 76.25 -37.01 -0.51
CA TRP A 1155 75.81 -35.64 -0.80
C TRP A 1155 75.65 -35.42 -2.32
N ARG A 1156 74.51 -34.86 -2.77
CA ARG A 1156 74.44 -33.84 -3.85
C ARG A 1156 73.06 -33.18 -3.94
N SER A 1157 73.12 -31.91 -4.34
CA SER A 1157 72.06 -30.90 -4.46
C SER A 1157 70.92 -31.21 -5.44
N ASN A 1158 69.74 -30.70 -5.10
CA ASN A 1158 68.63 -30.26 -5.95
C ASN A 1158 68.28 -31.11 -7.18
N LYS A 1159 67.27 -31.96 -6.98
CA LYS A 1159 66.09 -32.12 -7.87
C LYS A 1159 65.11 -33.08 -7.19
N GLN A 1160 63.93 -32.61 -6.81
CA GLN A 1160 62.79 -33.49 -6.59
C GLN A 1160 61.93 -33.45 -7.85
N ALA A 1161 61.49 -34.63 -8.29
CA ALA A 1161 60.74 -34.81 -9.52
C ALA A 1161 59.30 -35.17 -9.17
N ILE A 1162 58.36 -34.62 -9.93
CA ILE A 1162 56.93 -34.92 -9.88
C ILE A 1162 56.72 -36.44 -9.90
N SER A 1163 56.08 -36.99 -8.86
CA SER A 1163 55.67 -38.38 -8.80
C SER A 1163 54.16 -38.51 -8.90
N LYS A 1164 53.63 -38.69 -10.12
CA LYS A 1164 52.24 -39.13 -10.29
C LYS A 1164 52.10 -40.59 -9.86
N SER A 1165 51.36 -40.88 -8.80
CA SER A 1165 51.02 -42.24 -8.38
C SER A 1165 49.82 -42.76 -9.18
N GLN A 1166 50.04 -43.75 -10.05
CA GLN A 1166 48.92 -44.52 -10.62
C GLN A 1166 48.43 -45.57 -9.62
N GLY A 1167 47.23 -45.37 -9.07
CA GLY A 1167 46.40 -46.44 -8.55
C GLY A 1167 45.66 -47.12 -9.70
N GLY A 1168 45.80 -48.44 -9.84
CA GLY A 1168 45.20 -49.19 -10.95
C GLY A 1168 44.05 -50.10 -10.51
N SER A 1169 43.03 -50.24 -11.37
CA SER A 1169 42.12 -51.39 -11.38
C SER A 1169 41.69 -51.69 -12.82
N GLU A 1170 41.98 -52.89 -13.30
CA GLU A 1170 41.59 -53.35 -14.64
C GLU A 1170 40.20 -54.01 -14.63
N VAL A 1171 39.25 -53.50 -15.43
CA VAL A 1171 38.33 -54.33 -16.22
C VAL A 1171 38.06 -53.61 -17.54
N GLY A 1172 38.42 -54.21 -18.67
CA GLY A 1172 38.40 -53.53 -19.97
C GLY A 1172 37.17 -53.77 -20.83
N THR A 1173 37.01 -52.94 -21.86
CA THR A 1173 36.49 -53.34 -23.19
C THR A 1173 37.03 -52.41 -24.27
N ARG A 1174 36.90 -52.80 -25.54
CA ARG A 1174 37.47 -52.12 -26.72
C ARG A 1174 36.48 -51.10 -27.28
N PHE A 1175 36.95 -49.98 -27.85
CA PHE A 1175 36.92 -49.70 -29.30
C PHE A 1175 37.57 -48.34 -29.65
N SER A 1176 37.69 -48.08 -30.95
CA SER A 1176 38.68 -47.27 -31.67
C SER A 1176 38.34 -45.79 -31.96
N SER A 1177 39.34 -44.91 -31.80
CA SER A 1177 39.78 -43.79 -32.68
C SER A 1177 38.82 -42.80 -33.35
N ILE A 1178 39.09 -41.49 -33.16
CA ILE A 1178 39.27 -40.44 -34.21
C ILE A 1178 39.87 -39.19 -33.49
N GLU A 1179 41.13 -38.85 -33.75
CA GLU A 1179 41.63 -37.73 -34.59
C GLU A 1179 41.27 -36.30 -34.13
N ALA A 1180 42.30 -35.55 -33.72
CA ALA A 1180 42.33 -34.08 -33.68
C ALA A 1180 43.63 -33.61 -34.39
N PRO A 1181 43.60 -32.56 -35.22
CA PRO A 1181 44.71 -32.22 -36.12
C PRO A 1181 45.81 -31.39 -35.45
N THR A 1182 47.01 -31.44 -36.03
CA THR A 1182 48.18 -30.63 -35.65
C THR A 1182 48.50 -29.59 -36.73
N LEU A 1183 48.81 -28.36 -36.31
CA LEU A 1183 49.45 -27.32 -37.14
C LEU A 1183 50.67 -26.81 -36.34
N ALA A 1184 51.88 -27.31 -36.57
CA ALA A 1184 52.78 -27.02 -37.70
C ALA A 1184 53.39 -25.60 -37.64
N ALA A 1185 54.48 -25.47 -36.88
CA ALA A 1185 55.36 -24.31 -36.94
C ALA A 1185 56.21 -24.30 -38.23
N VAL A 1186 56.33 -23.13 -38.87
CA VAL A 1186 57.27 -22.85 -39.96
C VAL A 1186 57.99 -21.55 -39.62
N GLY A 1187 59.32 -21.58 -39.52
CA GLY A 1187 60.14 -20.37 -39.38
C GLY A 1187 60.78 -19.96 -40.71
N ILE A 1188 61.43 -18.79 -40.73
CA ILE A 1188 62.72 -18.51 -41.42
C ILE A 1188 63.18 -17.05 -41.20
N ALA A 1189 64.36 -16.94 -40.58
CA ALA A 1189 65.50 -16.03 -40.86
C ALA A 1189 65.44 -14.47 -40.81
N ASP A 1190 66.46 -13.96 -40.10
CA ASP A 1190 67.45 -12.93 -40.53
C ASP A 1190 67.17 -11.39 -40.49
N ASP A 1191 67.73 -10.79 -39.42
CA ASP A 1191 68.91 -9.88 -39.47
C ASP A 1191 68.74 -8.33 -39.34
N VAL A 1192 69.83 -7.69 -38.87
CA VAL A 1192 70.21 -6.25 -38.96
C VAL A 1192 69.85 -5.28 -37.80
N THR A 1193 70.68 -5.34 -36.75
CA THR A 1193 71.38 -4.23 -36.00
C THR A 1193 70.73 -2.89 -35.60
N GLU A 1194 70.75 -2.62 -34.28
CA GLU A 1194 71.48 -1.52 -33.58
C GLU A 1194 71.46 -0.05 -34.11
N GLY A 1195 71.03 0.95 -33.30
CA GLY A 1195 71.33 2.38 -33.62
C GLY A 1195 70.66 3.56 -32.88
N THR A 1196 71.14 3.91 -31.67
CA THR A 1196 71.47 5.30 -31.22
C THR A 1196 70.40 6.43 -31.08
N LYS A 1197 70.04 6.73 -29.81
CA LYS A 1197 70.00 8.03 -29.07
C LYS A 1197 69.65 9.41 -29.72
N ASN A 1198 68.89 10.16 -28.90
CA ASN A 1198 68.83 11.64 -28.71
C ASN A 1198 68.07 12.51 -29.74
N PHE A 1199 67.10 13.32 -29.26
CA PHE A 1199 67.29 14.80 -29.13
C PHE A 1199 66.29 15.43 -28.13
N ILE A 1200 66.48 16.71 -27.78
CA ILE A 1200 65.93 17.41 -26.60
C ILE A 1200 65.00 18.59 -26.97
N GLY A 1201 63.91 18.77 -26.20
CA GLY A 1201 63.21 20.06 -25.94
C GLY A 1201 62.16 20.49 -26.97
N GLY A 1202 61.05 21.15 -26.61
CA GLY A 1202 60.53 21.62 -25.30
C GLY A 1202 59.57 22.81 -25.50
N ILE A 1203 59.08 23.46 -24.42
CA ILE A 1203 58.51 24.85 -24.39
C ILE A 1203 57.10 24.96 -25.05
N LEU A 1204 55.95 25.16 -24.38
CA LEU A 1204 55.57 26.05 -23.25
C LEU A 1204 54.19 25.71 -22.64
N ASP A 1205 54.08 25.80 -21.30
CA ASP A 1205 52.89 26.28 -20.56
C ASP A 1205 53.01 27.82 -20.41
N PRO A 1206 51.92 28.61 -20.42
CA PRO A 1206 51.53 29.26 -19.17
C PRO A 1206 50.02 29.56 -19.01
N SER A 1207 49.40 29.09 -17.92
CA SER A 1207 48.94 30.02 -16.86
C SER A 1207 48.43 29.36 -15.56
N MET A 1208 49.30 29.25 -14.56
CA MET A 1208 48.91 29.14 -13.14
C MET A 1208 48.27 30.42 -12.59
N ARG A 1209 47.37 30.27 -11.59
CA ARG A 1209 47.50 30.87 -10.23
C ARG A 1209 46.41 30.34 -9.29
N THR A 1210 46.68 29.34 -8.44
CA THR A 1210 47.21 29.42 -7.05
C THR A 1210 46.65 30.54 -6.14
N TYR A 1211 46.14 30.11 -4.96
CA TYR A 1211 46.75 30.47 -3.67
C TYR A 1211 46.58 29.34 -2.62
N ILE A 1212 47.49 29.30 -1.63
CA ILE A 1212 47.80 28.18 -0.72
C ILE A 1212 47.71 28.62 0.75
N VAL A 1213 47.23 27.74 1.65
CA VAL A 1213 47.62 27.51 3.08
C VAL A 1213 47.08 26.11 3.46
N GLU A 1214 47.77 25.14 4.08
CA GLU A 1214 49.21 24.84 4.28
C GLU A 1214 49.39 23.28 4.44
N ASP A 1215 50.52 22.81 4.96
CA ASP A 1215 51.02 21.41 5.07
C ASP A 1215 51.11 20.98 6.58
N PRO A 1216 51.56 19.79 7.07
CA PRO A 1216 51.82 18.46 6.45
C PRO A 1216 51.25 17.21 7.20
N SER A 1217 51.11 16.06 6.50
CA SER A 1217 52.09 14.94 6.65
C SER A 1217 51.71 13.60 5.95
N ARG A 1218 52.77 12.85 5.57
CA ARG A 1218 52.82 11.42 5.15
C ARG A 1218 52.50 11.02 3.69
N ARG A 1219 53.54 11.18 2.86
CA ARG A 1219 54.16 10.13 2.02
C ARG A 1219 53.24 9.19 1.21
N VAL A 1220 52.99 9.56 -0.03
CA VAL A 1220 52.67 8.63 -1.12
C VAL A 1220 53.86 7.71 -1.42
N LYS A 1221 53.58 6.44 -1.73
CA LYS A 1221 54.44 5.52 -2.47
C LYS A 1221 53.64 5.05 -3.69
N GLU A 1222 54.05 5.46 -4.88
CA GLU A 1222 53.61 4.81 -6.12
C GLU A 1222 54.38 3.49 -6.30
N VAL A 1223 53.69 2.45 -6.79
CA VAL A 1223 54.32 1.30 -7.45
C VAL A 1223 53.50 1.01 -8.70
N LEU A 1224 54.17 1.06 -9.86
CA LEU A 1224 53.65 0.57 -11.13
C LEU A 1224 53.39 -0.94 -11.06
N MET A 1225 52.27 -1.39 -11.62
CA MET A 1225 52.20 -2.71 -12.25
C MET A 1225 51.70 -2.59 -13.69
N LEU A 1226 52.33 -3.42 -14.54
CA LEU A 1226 52.05 -3.72 -15.94
C LEU A 1226 52.12 -5.24 -16.05
#